data_AF-A0AAD8HLE2-F1
#
_entry.id   AF-A0AAD8HLE2-F1
#
_cell.length_a   1.000
_cell.length_b   1.000
_cell.length_c   1.000
_cell.angle_alpha   90.00
_cell.angle_beta   90.00
_cell.angle_gamma   90.00
#
_symmetry.space_group_name_H-M   'P 1'
#
loop_
_entity.id
_entity.type
_entity.pdbx_description
1 polymer ?
#
loop_
_entity_poly.entity_id
_entity_poly.type
_entity_poly.pdbx_seq_one_letter_code
_entity_poly.pdbx_strand_id
1 'polypeptide(L)'
;MILVASQGSSLLILCIFICSVSVIRSDFFNHACGRDNNVNYTSNSLYKANLDTAQSTLISAANTNNSGFYTASVGEGPDQVNALVYCRDDVQPDICRSCVKDSINRLRESCNSTKEADIWYDECVLRYSNGSIFNNVETWPLVYLRNPSNASDMDQFNKELGDLLYKLKGQATQEKFASGETRYIFTNIYGLMKCSPDLSSTQCNNCLDGLMASIQSCCSGKIGGRIINPSCQLRFEIYNFYNETIAAAPPPQVPPPPSVPPVTGKDDNNTPTVIIIVLVIVGIFVMLVVLVCIFKRKRKQRTTTGRFPNDNEEDVSSSESLQYDFGTIEVATNYFSDSNKLGQGGFGAVYKGTLQNGQEIAVKRLSRGSSQGQQEFINEVILVAKLQHRNLVRLLGFCFEGTEKLLIYEFVQNASLDHFIFDSVKRSYLDWEKRYKIIGGVARGILYLHEDSRLRIIHRDLKASNVLLDTEMNPKIADFGMARLFNLDETQGITNRIVGTYGYMAPEYAMYGQFSVKSDVFSFGVLVLEILSGQKNHSFRNGEYEEDLASFAWKNWREGTPSNAIDQIVRNSGSIHEMIRCIHIALLCVQENVADRPTMASVVLMLSSFSHTLAVPSEPAFFVQSIIGQEVSFSTDNTNSRVSNRSGNSKENSVKYSINEASFTDPYPR
;
A
#
# COMPACT_ATOMS: atom_id res chain seq x y z
N MET A 1 2.50 56.44 -15.06
CA MET A 1 1.91 55.46 -14.11
C MET A 1 2.24 54.08 -14.69
N ILE A 2 3.38 53.51 -14.27
CA ILE A 2 3.50 52.48 -13.21
C ILE A 2 2.86 51.16 -13.70
N LEU A 3 3.61 50.23 -14.31
CA LEU A 3 4.48 49.18 -13.73
C LEU A 3 3.74 48.10 -12.91
N VAL A 4 3.82 46.86 -13.41
CA VAL A 4 4.30 45.61 -12.76
C VAL A 4 3.42 44.43 -13.21
N ALA A 5 3.85 43.74 -14.27
CA ALA A 5 3.44 42.37 -14.57
C ALA A 5 4.40 41.42 -13.85
N SER A 6 3.84 40.56 -12.99
CA SER A 6 4.57 39.80 -11.98
C SER A 6 5.45 38.69 -12.55
N GLN A 7 6.69 38.64 -12.07
CA GLN A 7 7.70 37.58 -12.22
C GLN A 7 7.27 36.18 -11.69
N GLY A 8 6.05 36.01 -11.17
CA GLY A 8 5.60 34.78 -10.52
C GLY A 8 5.33 33.62 -11.48
N SER A 9 4.90 33.90 -12.72
CA SER A 9 4.45 32.84 -13.65
C SER A 9 5.61 32.04 -14.25
N SER A 10 6.78 32.65 -14.43
CA SER A 10 7.98 31.94 -14.93
C SER A 10 8.70 31.15 -13.85
N LEU A 11 8.56 31.53 -12.55
CA LEU A 11 9.11 30.74 -11.44
C LEU A 11 8.25 29.52 -11.13
N LEU A 12 6.92 29.60 -11.28
CA LEU A 12 6.02 28.46 -11.01
C LEU A 12 6.27 27.28 -11.97
N ILE A 13 6.53 27.57 -13.24
CA ILE A 13 6.83 26.54 -14.25
C ILE A 13 8.21 25.90 -13.98
N LEU A 14 9.17 26.68 -13.49
CA LEU A 14 10.49 26.17 -13.09
C LEU A 14 10.42 25.35 -11.79
N CYS A 15 9.58 25.76 -10.83
CA CYS A 15 9.36 25.04 -9.57
C CYS A 15 8.56 23.74 -9.74
N ILE A 16 7.59 23.68 -10.66
CA ILE A 16 6.90 22.42 -10.99
C ILE A 16 7.86 21.42 -11.66
N PHE A 17 8.85 21.89 -12.42
CA PHE A 17 9.91 21.05 -12.98
C PHE A 17 10.95 20.59 -11.94
N ILE A 18 11.16 21.36 -10.86
CA ILE A 18 12.10 21.00 -9.78
C ILE A 18 11.43 20.11 -8.71
N CYS A 19 10.14 20.29 -8.43
CA CYS A 19 9.39 19.45 -7.47
C CYS A 19 8.94 18.09 -8.01
N SER A 20 9.03 17.86 -9.33
CA SER A 20 8.82 16.54 -9.93
C SER A 20 10.08 15.66 -9.93
N VAL A 21 11.25 16.19 -9.54
CA VAL A 21 12.42 15.35 -9.22
C VAL A 21 12.36 14.93 -7.76
N SER A 22 11.30 14.18 -7.43
CA SER A 22 11.46 13.16 -6.39
C SER A 22 12.52 12.22 -6.94
N VAL A 23 13.78 12.33 -6.48
CA VAL A 23 14.70 11.20 -6.63
C VAL A 23 14.05 10.09 -5.81
N ILE A 24 13.26 9.27 -6.48
CA ILE A 24 12.84 7.96 -5.99
C ILE A 24 14.15 7.28 -5.66
N ARG A 25 14.51 7.27 -4.38
CA ARG A 25 15.66 6.50 -3.93
C ARG A 25 15.16 5.07 -3.93
N SER A 26 15.32 4.40 -5.08
CA SER A 26 15.12 2.97 -5.19
C SER A 26 16.05 2.32 -4.16
N ASP A 27 15.52 1.43 -3.33
CA ASP A 27 16.32 0.60 -2.43
C ASP A 27 16.68 -0.69 -3.19
N PHE A 28 17.96 -1.11 -3.12
CA PHE A 28 18.37 -2.38 -3.70
C PHE A 28 17.65 -3.53 -3.00
N PHE A 29 17.28 -4.57 -3.75
CA PHE A 29 16.61 -5.74 -3.16
C PHE A 29 17.60 -6.84 -2.78
N ASN A 30 18.82 -6.86 -3.33
CA ASN A 30 19.88 -7.74 -2.87
C ASN A 30 21.29 -7.25 -3.24
N HIS A 31 22.31 -7.76 -2.54
CA HIS A 31 23.72 -7.59 -2.86
C HIS A 31 24.52 -8.82 -2.40
N ALA A 32 25.70 -9.01 -2.97
CA ALA A 32 26.64 -10.06 -2.57
C ALA A 32 28.06 -9.50 -2.55
N CYS A 33 28.83 -9.84 -1.51
CA CYS A 33 30.22 -9.43 -1.35
C CYS A 33 31.11 -10.67 -1.25
N GLY A 34 32.06 -10.82 -2.19
CA GLY A 34 33.06 -11.89 -2.19
C GLY A 34 32.48 -13.28 -2.50
N ARG A 35 33.01 -13.93 -3.54
CA ARG A 35 32.63 -15.29 -3.91
C ARG A 35 33.35 -16.36 -3.09
N ASP A 36 34.63 -16.13 -2.85
CA ASP A 36 35.48 -16.93 -1.98
C ASP A 36 35.94 -16.07 -0.80
N ASN A 37 35.83 -16.59 0.42
CA ASN A 37 36.21 -15.93 1.68
C ASN A 37 37.69 -15.46 1.78
N ASN A 38 38.46 -15.50 0.69
CA ASN A 38 39.91 -15.33 0.63
C ASN A 38 40.41 -14.17 -0.25
N VAL A 39 39.55 -13.39 -0.92
CA VAL A 39 40.02 -12.32 -1.83
C VAL A 39 39.59 -10.94 -1.36
N ASN A 40 40.25 -10.47 -0.29
CA ASN A 40 40.07 -9.14 0.24
C ASN A 40 41.18 -8.17 -0.20
N TYR A 41 40.85 -6.89 -0.33
CA TYR A 41 41.82 -5.82 -0.52
C TYR A 41 41.91 -4.96 0.75
N THR A 42 42.99 -4.20 0.91
CA THR A 42 43.15 -3.23 2.00
C THR A 42 42.88 -1.81 1.52
N SER A 43 42.42 -0.91 2.39
CA SER A 43 42.01 0.46 2.01
C SER A 43 43.10 1.29 1.32
N ASN A 44 44.38 0.94 1.49
CA ASN A 44 45.53 1.61 0.88
C ASN A 44 46.16 0.80 -0.28
N SER A 45 45.48 -0.24 -0.78
CA SER A 45 45.98 -1.09 -1.86
C SER A 45 45.85 -0.45 -3.24
N LEU A 46 46.70 -0.88 -4.18
CA LEU A 46 46.58 -0.49 -5.58
C LEU A 46 45.24 -0.93 -6.18
N TYR A 47 44.76 -2.13 -5.85
CA TYR A 47 43.42 -2.59 -6.20
C TYR A 47 42.32 -1.60 -5.81
N LYS A 48 42.35 -1.03 -4.59
CA LYS A 48 41.34 -0.05 -4.15
C LYS A 48 41.38 1.23 -5.00
N ALA A 49 42.57 1.73 -5.33
CA ALA A 49 42.72 2.88 -6.22
C ALA A 49 42.19 2.58 -7.64
N ASN A 50 42.46 1.38 -8.16
CA ASN A 50 41.92 0.92 -9.43
C ASN A 50 40.40 0.78 -9.39
N LEU A 51 39.84 0.31 -8.29
CA LEU A 51 38.39 0.19 -8.09
C LEU A 51 37.71 1.55 -8.06
N ASP A 52 38.27 2.52 -7.34
CA ASP A 52 37.75 3.89 -7.32
C ASP A 52 37.80 4.53 -8.71
N THR A 53 38.87 4.26 -9.46
CA THR A 53 39.02 4.72 -10.84
C THR A 53 37.99 4.07 -11.76
N ALA A 54 37.82 2.75 -11.70
CA ALA A 54 36.82 2.02 -12.49
C ALA A 54 35.40 2.52 -12.20
N GLN A 55 35.05 2.71 -10.92
CA GLN A 55 33.76 3.25 -10.50
C GLN A 55 33.54 4.69 -10.99
N SER A 56 34.57 5.54 -10.92
CA SER A 56 34.53 6.89 -11.50
C SER A 56 34.31 6.87 -13.00
N THR A 57 34.95 5.94 -13.72
CA THR A 57 34.75 5.74 -15.16
C THR A 57 33.31 5.35 -15.48
N LEU A 58 32.70 4.45 -14.71
CA LEU A 58 31.28 4.08 -14.90
C LEU A 58 30.34 5.28 -14.69
N ILE A 59 30.58 6.11 -13.66
CA ILE A 59 29.79 7.31 -13.41
C ILE A 59 29.94 8.32 -14.55
N SER A 60 31.18 8.52 -15.02
CA SER A 60 31.48 9.41 -16.14
C SER A 60 30.80 8.93 -17.43
N ALA A 61 30.86 7.63 -17.72
CA ALA A 61 30.16 7.02 -18.85
C ALA A 61 28.64 7.30 -18.75
N ALA A 62 27.99 6.91 -17.65
CA ALA A 62 26.55 7.12 -17.47
C ALA A 62 26.09 8.58 -17.60
N ASN A 63 26.97 9.55 -17.30
CA ASN A 63 26.69 10.97 -17.46
C ASN A 63 26.88 11.49 -18.89
N THR A 64 27.64 10.79 -19.73
CA THR A 64 28.03 11.23 -21.08
C THR A 64 27.31 10.46 -22.18
N ASN A 65 26.94 9.21 -21.95
CA ASN A 65 26.16 8.40 -22.87
C ASN A 65 24.93 7.78 -22.17
N ASN A 66 23.84 7.64 -22.92
CA ASN A 66 22.58 7.06 -22.42
C ASN A 66 22.42 5.60 -22.87
N SER A 67 23.52 4.85 -23.05
CA SER A 67 23.44 3.48 -23.58
C SER A 67 22.81 2.50 -22.60
N GLY A 68 22.75 2.85 -21.31
CA GLY A 68 22.24 1.96 -20.27
C GLY A 68 23.18 0.80 -19.92
N PHE A 69 24.30 0.63 -20.64
CA PHE A 69 25.32 -0.37 -20.36
C PHE A 69 26.71 0.25 -20.40
N TYR A 70 27.45 0.11 -19.30
CA TYR A 70 28.77 0.73 -19.11
C TYR A 70 29.74 -0.29 -18.52
N THR A 71 30.98 -0.26 -19.01
CA THR A 71 32.07 -1.14 -18.55
C THR A 71 33.32 -0.34 -18.24
N ALA A 72 34.16 -0.86 -17.35
CA ALA A 72 35.47 -0.30 -17.02
C ALA A 72 36.44 -1.44 -16.69
N SER A 73 37.66 -1.36 -17.22
CA SER A 73 38.77 -2.23 -16.84
C SER A 73 39.98 -1.37 -16.48
N VAL A 74 40.49 -1.50 -15.26
CA VAL A 74 41.57 -0.65 -14.74
C VAL A 74 42.60 -1.51 -14.00
N GLY A 75 43.89 -1.25 -14.28
CA GLY A 75 45.00 -2.00 -13.70
C GLY A 75 45.31 -3.30 -14.41
N GLU A 76 46.30 -4.04 -13.89
CA GLU A 76 46.78 -5.31 -14.46
C GLU A 76 47.10 -6.31 -13.34
N GLY A 77 47.13 -7.60 -13.69
CA GLY A 77 47.51 -8.68 -12.77
C GLY A 77 46.59 -8.76 -11.54
N PRO A 78 47.12 -8.94 -10.32
CA PRO A 78 46.31 -9.15 -9.11
C PRO A 78 45.54 -7.90 -8.65
N ASP A 79 45.86 -6.73 -9.20
CA ASP A 79 45.23 -5.46 -8.90
C ASP A 79 44.27 -4.98 -10.02
N GLN A 80 44.07 -5.80 -11.07
CA GLN A 80 43.11 -5.50 -12.12
C GLN A 80 41.69 -5.48 -11.56
N VAL A 81 40.89 -4.51 -12.00
CA VAL A 81 39.46 -4.39 -11.69
C VAL A 81 38.68 -4.38 -13.00
N ASN A 82 37.77 -5.33 -13.15
CA ASN A 82 36.75 -5.32 -14.19
C ASN A 82 35.41 -4.96 -13.53
N ALA A 83 34.73 -3.96 -14.05
CA ALA A 83 33.44 -3.52 -13.57
C ALA A 83 32.46 -3.31 -14.73
N LEU A 84 31.20 -3.65 -14.50
CA LEU A 84 30.12 -3.39 -15.44
C LEU A 84 28.86 -2.97 -14.69
N VAL A 85 28.02 -2.20 -15.37
CA VAL A 85 26.67 -1.89 -14.91
C VAL A 85 25.73 -1.85 -16.10
N TYR A 86 24.57 -2.47 -15.96
CA TYR A 86 23.50 -2.39 -16.95
C TYR A 86 22.17 -2.01 -16.30
N CYS A 87 21.47 -1.09 -16.94
CA CYS A 87 20.14 -0.64 -16.57
C CYS A 87 19.07 -1.46 -17.29
N ARG A 88 17.85 -1.39 -16.79
CA ARG A 88 16.67 -1.98 -17.41
C ARG A 88 16.21 -1.10 -18.57
N ASP A 89 15.80 -1.71 -19.68
CA ASP A 89 15.57 -1.00 -20.95
C ASP A 89 14.35 -0.04 -20.91
N ASP A 90 13.37 -0.30 -20.05
CA ASP A 90 12.20 0.58 -19.83
C ASP A 90 12.45 1.71 -18.82
N VAL A 91 13.70 1.92 -18.40
CA VAL A 91 14.07 2.95 -17.41
C VAL A 91 14.64 4.19 -18.09
N GLN A 92 14.20 5.37 -17.66
CA GLN A 92 14.69 6.64 -18.19
C GLN A 92 16.20 6.85 -17.88
N PRO A 93 16.96 7.53 -18.77
CA PRO A 93 18.39 7.73 -18.58
C PRO A 93 18.79 8.39 -17.26
N ASP A 94 17.99 9.33 -16.73
CA ASP A 94 18.25 9.97 -15.43
C ASP A 94 18.12 9.00 -14.26
N ILE A 95 17.14 8.09 -14.32
CA ILE A 95 16.96 7.06 -13.30
C ILE A 95 18.12 6.06 -13.37
N CYS A 96 18.54 5.67 -14.58
CA CYS A 96 19.72 4.83 -14.79
C CYS A 96 20.98 5.46 -14.18
N ARG A 97 21.26 6.75 -14.48
CA ARG A 97 22.37 7.51 -13.89
C ARG A 97 22.34 7.51 -12.36
N SER A 98 21.17 7.77 -11.79
CA SER A 98 20.97 7.76 -10.34
C SER A 98 21.26 6.38 -9.76
N CYS A 99 20.78 5.32 -10.40
CA CYS A 99 21.00 3.93 -9.99
C CYS A 99 22.50 3.55 -10.03
N VAL A 100 23.24 3.92 -11.08
CA VAL A 100 24.69 3.67 -11.17
C VAL A 100 25.40 4.32 -9.98
N LYS A 101 25.09 5.59 -9.69
CA LYS A 101 25.72 6.34 -8.60
C LYS A 101 25.38 5.76 -7.23
N ASP A 102 24.12 5.45 -6.95
CA ASP A 102 23.72 4.89 -5.65
C ASP A 102 24.29 3.47 -5.47
N SER A 103 24.29 2.63 -6.51
CA SER A 103 24.89 1.28 -6.49
C SER A 103 26.35 1.30 -6.05
N ILE A 104 27.15 2.22 -6.61
CA ILE A 104 28.56 2.39 -6.22
C ILE A 104 28.70 2.80 -4.76
N ASN A 105 27.88 3.75 -4.30
CA ASN A 105 27.93 4.20 -2.91
C ASN A 105 27.52 3.09 -1.94
N ARG A 106 26.46 2.33 -2.25
CA ARG A 106 26.00 1.22 -1.41
C ARG A 106 27.01 0.09 -1.34
N LEU A 107 27.61 -0.30 -2.46
CA LEU A 107 28.67 -1.31 -2.45
C LEU A 107 29.89 -0.87 -1.62
N ARG A 108 30.22 0.43 -1.60
CA ARG A 108 31.26 0.97 -0.72
C ARG A 108 30.91 0.94 0.76
N GLU A 109 29.62 0.93 1.12
CA GLU A 109 29.13 0.84 2.50
C GLU A 109 28.98 -0.61 2.96
N SER A 110 28.54 -1.49 2.06
CA SER A 110 28.16 -2.87 2.36
C SER A 110 29.29 -3.89 2.11
N CYS A 111 30.18 -3.63 1.15
CA CYS A 111 31.27 -4.53 0.76
C CYS A 111 32.66 -3.89 0.97
N ASN A 112 32.99 -3.54 2.23
CA ASN A 112 34.12 -2.64 2.54
C ASN A 112 35.52 -3.13 2.11
N SER A 113 35.70 -4.42 1.82
CA SER A 113 37.03 -4.99 1.56
C SER A 113 37.08 -6.14 0.55
N THR A 114 36.02 -6.41 -0.22
CA THR A 114 36.00 -7.57 -1.13
C THR A 114 36.41 -7.19 -2.54
N LYS A 115 37.25 -8.00 -3.20
CA LYS A 115 37.62 -7.79 -4.61
C LYS A 115 36.52 -8.16 -5.61
N GLU A 116 35.38 -8.65 -5.12
CA GLU A 116 34.22 -8.98 -5.93
C GLU A 116 32.95 -8.52 -5.22
N ALA A 117 32.03 -7.93 -5.98
CA ALA A 117 30.69 -7.67 -5.49
C ALA A 117 29.68 -7.50 -6.62
N ASP A 118 28.44 -7.83 -6.30
CA ASP A 118 27.28 -7.64 -7.15
C ASP A 118 26.18 -6.93 -6.34
N ILE A 119 25.45 -6.00 -6.94
CA ILE A 119 24.27 -5.35 -6.35
C ILE A 119 23.14 -5.27 -7.37
N TRP A 120 21.92 -5.52 -6.92
CA TRP A 120 20.74 -5.57 -7.76
C TRP A 120 19.65 -4.62 -7.29
N TYR A 121 19.29 -3.68 -8.17
CA TYR A 121 18.11 -2.83 -8.08
C TYR A 121 17.08 -3.27 -9.13
N ASP A 122 15.84 -2.78 -9.00
CA ASP A 122 14.83 -2.97 -10.04
C ASP A 122 15.24 -2.25 -11.34
N GLU A 123 16.03 -1.17 -11.24
CA GLU A 123 16.46 -0.30 -12.34
C GLU A 123 17.80 -0.67 -12.94
N CYS A 124 18.78 -1.16 -12.16
CA CYS A 124 20.10 -1.51 -12.67
C CYS A 124 20.80 -2.60 -11.85
N VAL A 125 21.82 -3.21 -12.45
CA VAL A 125 22.72 -4.16 -11.79
C VAL A 125 24.15 -3.71 -11.98
N LEU A 126 24.90 -3.62 -10.89
CA LEU A 126 26.32 -3.31 -10.91
C LEU A 126 27.13 -4.48 -10.38
N ARG A 127 28.25 -4.76 -11.06
CA ARG A 127 29.16 -5.85 -10.74
C ARG A 127 30.60 -5.37 -10.85
N TYR A 128 31.46 -5.80 -9.94
CA TYR A 128 32.91 -5.69 -10.13
C TYR A 128 33.62 -6.95 -9.62
N SER A 129 34.75 -7.27 -10.23
CA SER A 129 35.62 -8.39 -9.84
C SER A 129 37.06 -8.12 -10.29
N ASN A 130 38.03 -8.79 -9.66
CA ASN A 130 39.40 -8.86 -10.16
C ASN A 130 39.60 -9.93 -11.25
N GLY A 131 38.59 -10.75 -11.54
CA GLY A 131 38.56 -11.74 -12.61
C GLY A 131 37.79 -11.27 -13.84
N SER A 132 37.71 -12.15 -14.85
CA SER A 132 37.01 -11.88 -16.12
C SER A 132 35.49 -11.99 -15.95
N ILE A 133 34.79 -10.86 -16.03
CA ILE A 133 33.31 -10.80 -15.93
C ILE A 133 32.61 -10.41 -17.24
N PHE A 134 33.36 -10.04 -18.28
CA PHE A 134 32.80 -9.64 -19.57
C PHE A 134 32.60 -10.85 -20.50
N ASN A 135 31.51 -10.84 -21.25
CA ASN A 135 31.12 -11.87 -22.23
C ASN A 135 31.07 -13.29 -21.64
N ASN A 136 30.85 -13.40 -20.33
CA ASN A 136 30.89 -14.68 -19.61
C ASN A 136 29.64 -14.87 -18.76
N VAL A 137 29.09 -16.08 -18.76
CA VAL A 137 27.88 -16.40 -18.00
C VAL A 137 28.25 -16.72 -16.57
N GLU A 138 27.88 -15.82 -15.68
CA GLU A 138 27.92 -15.99 -14.24
C GLU A 138 26.52 -16.31 -13.68
N THR A 139 26.37 -17.48 -13.06
CA THR A 139 25.10 -17.94 -12.48
C THR A 139 25.09 -17.91 -10.96
N TRP A 140 26.21 -17.56 -10.31
CA TRP A 140 26.30 -17.50 -8.85
C TRP A 140 26.68 -16.08 -8.37
N PRO A 141 26.05 -15.56 -7.29
CA PRO A 141 25.03 -16.23 -6.47
C PRO A 141 23.67 -16.27 -7.15
N LEU A 142 22.93 -17.36 -6.91
CA LEU A 142 21.56 -17.50 -7.36
C LEU A 142 20.62 -17.10 -6.22
N VAL A 143 19.82 -16.06 -6.47
CA VAL A 143 18.94 -15.41 -5.50
C VAL A 143 17.50 -15.72 -5.84
N TYR A 144 16.72 -16.10 -4.82
CA TYR A 144 15.28 -16.32 -4.92
C TYR A 144 14.54 -15.37 -4.00
N LEU A 145 13.56 -14.64 -4.54
CA LEU A 145 12.58 -13.90 -3.77
C LEU A 145 11.21 -14.35 -4.22
N ARG A 146 10.43 -14.96 -3.33
CA ARG A 146 9.09 -15.47 -3.66
C ARG A 146 8.03 -14.72 -2.89
N ASN A 147 6.90 -14.48 -3.55
CA ASN A 147 5.71 -14.05 -2.86
C ASN A 147 5.28 -15.17 -1.88
N PRO A 148 4.95 -14.87 -0.61
CA PRO A 148 4.52 -15.89 0.33
C PRO A 148 3.19 -16.54 -0.09
N SER A 149 2.33 -15.80 -0.80
CA SER A 149 0.99 -16.24 -1.21
C SER A 149 1.02 -17.19 -2.41
N ASN A 150 0.08 -18.13 -2.42
CA ASN A 150 -0.12 -19.08 -3.51
C ASN A 150 -1.21 -18.58 -4.47
N ALA A 151 -1.15 -19.02 -5.73
CA ALA A 151 -2.24 -18.86 -6.68
C ALA A 151 -3.45 -19.73 -6.26
N SER A 152 -4.66 -19.25 -6.55
CA SER A 152 -5.90 -19.95 -6.20
C SER A 152 -6.01 -21.32 -6.88
N ASP A 153 -5.65 -21.38 -8.17
CA ASP A 153 -5.43 -22.62 -8.93
C ASP A 153 -3.95 -22.65 -9.37
N MET A 154 -3.15 -23.45 -8.66
CA MET A 154 -1.71 -23.51 -8.86
C MET A 154 -1.32 -24.14 -10.20
N ASP A 155 -2.06 -25.14 -10.66
CA ASP A 155 -1.72 -25.87 -11.89
C ASP A 155 -2.00 -25.01 -13.11
N GLN A 156 -3.18 -24.36 -13.15
CA GLN A 156 -3.50 -23.42 -14.20
C GLN A 156 -2.54 -22.21 -14.17
N PHE A 157 -2.21 -21.67 -12.99
CA PHE A 157 -1.29 -20.54 -12.88
C PHE A 157 0.11 -20.90 -13.41
N ASN A 158 0.64 -22.05 -13.00
CA ASN A 158 1.96 -22.52 -13.43
C ASN A 158 2.00 -22.75 -14.95
N LYS A 159 0.91 -23.24 -15.54
CA LYS A 159 0.79 -23.40 -16.99
C LYS A 159 0.85 -22.05 -17.71
N GLU A 160 -0.01 -21.12 -17.35
CA GLU A 160 -0.08 -19.78 -17.99
C GLU A 160 1.24 -19.01 -17.80
N LEU A 161 1.84 -19.08 -16.61
CA LEU A 161 3.15 -18.51 -16.33
C LEU A 161 4.24 -19.15 -17.19
N GLY A 162 4.24 -20.47 -17.34
CA GLY A 162 5.19 -21.20 -18.19
C GLY A 162 5.14 -20.75 -19.64
N ASP A 163 3.94 -20.62 -20.20
CA ASP A 163 3.70 -20.17 -21.58
C ASP A 163 4.19 -18.72 -21.77
N LEU A 164 3.87 -17.83 -20.82
CA LEU A 164 4.35 -16.45 -20.82
C LEU A 164 5.89 -16.38 -20.80
N LEU A 165 6.53 -17.06 -19.85
CA LEU A 165 7.98 -17.03 -19.70
C LEU A 165 8.71 -17.64 -20.91
N TYR A 166 8.15 -18.69 -21.52
CA TYR A 166 8.72 -19.25 -22.74
C TYR A 166 8.73 -18.23 -23.89
N LYS A 167 7.63 -17.48 -24.05
CA LYS A 167 7.54 -16.38 -25.03
C LYS A 167 8.56 -15.28 -24.73
N LEU A 168 8.63 -14.82 -23.49
CA LEU A 168 9.54 -13.75 -23.07
C LEU A 168 11.01 -14.16 -23.23
N LYS A 169 11.37 -15.41 -22.95
CA LYS A 169 12.71 -15.95 -23.18
C LYS A 169 13.14 -15.79 -24.64
N GLY A 170 12.25 -16.11 -25.59
CA GLY A 170 12.54 -15.99 -27.02
C GLY A 170 12.89 -14.56 -27.43
N GLN A 171 12.15 -13.58 -26.91
CA GLN A 171 12.39 -12.16 -27.15
C GLN A 171 13.68 -11.67 -26.46
N ALA A 172 13.82 -11.94 -25.15
CA ALA A 172 14.98 -11.52 -24.37
C ALA A 172 16.30 -12.16 -24.84
N THR A 173 16.25 -13.31 -25.50
CA THR A 173 17.45 -13.93 -26.10
C THR A 173 18.09 -13.03 -27.17
N GLN A 174 17.26 -12.33 -27.94
CA GLN A 174 17.70 -11.42 -29.00
C GLN A 174 17.90 -10.01 -28.47
N GLU A 175 16.90 -9.48 -27.77
CA GLU A 175 16.81 -8.08 -27.34
C GLU A 175 17.48 -7.83 -25.98
N LYS A 176 17.93 -8.89 -25.28
CA LYS A 176 18.48 -8.86 -23.91
C LYS A 176 17.49 -8.45 -22.83
N PHE A 177 16.28 -8.04 -23.23
CA PHE A 177 15.17 -7.67 -22.37
C PHE A 177 13.85 -8.11 -23.02
N ALA A 178 12.90 -8.55 -22.22
CA ALA A 178 11.51 -8.73 -22.64
C ALA A 178 10.58 -8.63 -21.44
N SER A 179 9.41 -8.04 -21.66
CA SER A 179 8.33 -7.97 -20.69
C SER A 179 6.99 -8.22 -21.38
N GLY A 180 6.01 -8.74 -20.63
CA GLY A 180 4.69 -8.97 -21.18
C GLY A 180 3.76 -9.61 -20.15
N GLU A 181 2.51 -9.78 -20.56
CA GLU A 181 1.47 -10.32 -19.71
C GLU A 181 0.70 -11.46 -20.37
N THR A 182 0.09 -12.30 -19.54
CA THR A 182 -0.94 -13.25 -19.95
C THR A 182 -2.11 -13.21 -18.98
N ARG A 183 -3.28 -13.66 -19.41
CA ARG A 183 -4.49 -13.68 -18.58
C ARG A 183 -4.58 -15.00 -17.83
N TYR A 184 -4.78 -14.91 -16.52
CA TYR A 184 -5.05 -16.03 -15.63
C TYR A 184 -6.37 -15.77 -14.89
N ILE A 185 -7.41 -16.52 -15.24
CA ILE A 185 -8.77 -16.36 -14.71
C ILE A 185 -9.26 -14.89 -14.87
N PHE A 186 -9.26 -14.12 -13.79
CA PHE A 186 -9.71 -12.71 -13.72
C PHE A 186 -8.56 -11.72 -13.44
N THR A 187 -7.30 -12.18 -13.40
CA THR A 187 -6.12 -11.32 -13.23
C THR A 187 -5.11 -11.54 -14.37
N ASN A 188 -4.16 -10.63 -14.52
CA ASN A 188 -3.02 -10.84 -15.41
C ASN A 188 -1.82 -11.35 -14.61
N ILE A 189 -0.99 -12.16 -15.27
CA ILE A 189 0.37 -12.49 -14.84
C ILE A 189 1.30 -11.61 -15.67
N TYR A 190 2.08 -10.77 -15.02
CA TYR A 190 3.11 -9.92 -15.63
C TYR A 190 4.45 -10.60 -15.46
N GLY A 191 5.22 -10.70 -16.55
CA GLY A 191 6.52 -11.36 -16.59
C GLY A 191 7.58 -10.45 -17.19
N LEU A 192 8.82 -10.64 -16.76
CA LEU A 192 10.00 -9.96 -17.27
C LEU A 192 11.20 -10.89 -17.25
N MET A 193 11.94 -10.91 -18.35
CA MET A 193 13.20 -11.65 -18.48
C MET A 193 14.26 -10.73 -19.07
N LYS A 194 15.47 -10.75 -18.51
CA LYS A 194 16.59 -9.97 -19.05
C LYS A 194 17.95 -10.65 -18.84
N CYS A 195 18.91 -10.27 -19.68
CA CYS A 195 20.29 -10.75 -19.67
C CYS A 195 21.26 -9.57 -19.65
N SER A 196 22.49 -9.80 -19.20
CA SER A 196 23.58 -8.84 -19.36
C SER A 196 23.82 -8.56 -20.86
N PRO A 197 23.93 -7.29 -21.29
CA PRO A 197 23.99 -6.94 -22.72
C PRO A 197 25.21 -7.49 -23.49
N ASP A 198 26.29 -7.84 -22.79
CA ASP A 198 27.51 -8.43 -23.35
C ASP A 198 27.40 -9.92 -23.67
N LEU A 199 26.29 -10.58 -23.33
CA LEU A 199 26.12 -12.01 -23.60
C LEU A 199 25.63 -12.27 -25.02
N SER A 200 26.22 -13.28 -25.68
CA SER A 200 25.67 -13.81 -26.93
C SER A 200 24.25 -14.36 -26.73
N SER A 201 23.48 -14.49 -27.82
CA SER A 201 22.13 -15.05 -27.75
C SER A 201 22.11 -16.46 -27.15
N THR A 202 23.08 -17.31 -27.50
CA THR A 202 23.22 -18.65 -26.93
C THR A 202 23.48 -18.60 -25.42
N GLN A 203 24.39 -17.73 -24.97
CA GLN A 203 24.69 -17.56 -23.54
C GLN A 203 23.48 -17.02 -22.76
N CYS A 204 22.77 -16.04 -23.30
CA CYS A 204 21.55 -15.50 -22.70
C CYS A 204 20.45 -16.56 -22.60
N ASN A 205 20.18 -17.29 -23.69
CA ASN A 205 19.18 -18.37 -23.69
C ASN A 205 19.50 -19.42 -22.62
N ASN A 206 20.75 -19.89 -22.57
CA ASN A 206 21.17 -20.90 -21.59
C ASN A 206 21.05 -20.39 -20.13
N CYS A 207 21.36 -19.12 -19.90
CA CYS A 207 21.20 -18.51 -18.58
C CYS A 207 19.72 -18.45 -18.16
N LEU A 208 18.84 -18.00 -19.06
CA LEU A 208 17.40 -17.90 -18.82
C LEU A 208 16.74 -19.27 -18.65
N ASP A 209 17.18 -20.29 -19.39
CA ASP A 209 16.75 -21.68 -19.20
C ASP A 209 17.06 -22.17 -17.77
N GLY A 210 18.25 -21.84 -17.25
CA GLY A 210 18.63 -22.14 -15.87
C GLY A 210 17.71 -21.46 -14.83
N LEU A 211 17.31 -20.21 -15.06
CA LEU A 211 16.36 -19.51 -14.18
C LEU A 211 14.98 -20.15 -14.23
N MET A 212 14.47 -20.47 -15.42
CA MET A 212 13.17 -21.12 -15.59
C MET A 212 13.13 -22.49 -14.92
N ALA A 213 14.19 -23.29 -15.05
CA ALA A 213 14.30 -24.58 -14.35
C ALA A 213 14.24 -24.44 -12.82
N SER A 214 14.68 -23.30 -12.29
CA SER A 214 14.68 -23.03 -10.85
C SER A 214 13.31 -22.58 -10.31
N ILE A 215 12.32 -22.34 -11.17
CA ILE A 215 10.94 -22.02 -10.74
C ILE A 215 10.36 -23.17 -9.93
N GLN A 216 10.61 -24.41 -10.34
CA GLN A 216 10.07 -25.59 -9.67
C GLN A 216 10.49 -25.66 -8.20
N SER A 217 11.74 -25.29 -7.90
CA SER A 217 12.29 -25.34 -6.53
C SER A 217 11.99 -24.09 -5.71
N CYS A 218 11.85 -22.91 -6.34
CA CYS A 218 11.65 -21.66 -5.59
C CYS A 218 10.19 -21.25 -5.43
N CYS A 219 9.43 -21.29 -6.53
CA CYS A 219 8.31 -20.38 -6.76
C CYS A 219 7.10 -21.05 -7.43
N SER A 220 7.11 -22.37 -7.61
CA SER A 220 5.96 -23.13 -8.14
C SER A 220 4.70 -22.85 -7.32
N GLY A 221 3.62 -22.49 -8.01
CA GLY A 221 2.31 -22.17 -7.42
C GLY A 221 2.26 -20.83 -6.68
N LYS A 222 3.33 -20.02 -6.69
CA LYS A 222 3.35 -18.68 -6.07
C LYS A 222 2.81 -17.63 -7.03
N ILE A 223 2.10 -16.62 -6.50
CA ILE A 223 1.59 -15.50 -7.33
C ILE A 223 2.68 -14.50 -7.75
N GLY A 224 3.91 -14.68 -7.29
CA GLY A 224 5.03 -13.83 -7.66
C GLY A 224 6.36 -14.46 -7.29
N GLY A 225 7.38 -14.15 -8.08
CA GLY A 225 8.72 -14.70 -7.92
C GLY A 225 9.78 -13.89 -8.67
N ARG A 226 10.95 -13.78 -8.07
CA ARG A 226 12.18 -13.26 -8.67
C ARG A 226 13.28 -14.30 -8.54
N ILE A 227 13.90 -14.64 -9.67
CA ILE A 227 15.04 -15.54 -9.75
C ILE A 227 16.14 -14.80 -10.47
N ILE A 228 17.25 -14.61 -9.77
CA ILE A 228 18.25 -13.63 -10.16
C ILE A 228 19.63 -14.23 -10.00
N ASN A 229 20.44 -14.10 -11.04
CA ASN A 229 21.88 -14.29 -10.94
C ASN A 229 22.58 -13.07 -11.57
N PRO A 230 23.92 -13.01 -11.53
CA PRO A 230 24.62 -11.83 -12.02
C PRO A 230 24.48 -11.60 -13.55
N SER A 231 24.12 -12.63 -14.33
CA SER A 231 24.07 -12.59 -15.80
C SER A 231 22.67 -12.49 -16.38
N CYS A 232 21.66 -12.97 -15.68
CA CYS A 232 20.28 -12.94 -16.13
C CYS A 232 19.30 -12.90 -14.96
N GLN A 233 18.09 -12.43 -15.25
CA GLN A 233 17.03 -12.20 -14.29
C GLN A 233 15.68 -12.60 -14.85
N LEU A 234 14.84 -13.15 -13.97
CA LEU A 234 13.45 -13.51 -14.23
C LEU A 234 12.60 -12.96 -13.09
N ARG A 235 11.54 -12.25 -13.42
CA ARG A 235 10.54 -11.77 -12.46
C ARG A 235 9.15 -11.99 -13.00
N PHE A 236 8.24 -12.45 -12.16
CA PHE A 236 6.82 -12.47 -12.45
C PHE A 236 6.01 -12.05 -11.23
N GLU A 237 4.89 -11.38 -11.45
CA GLU A 237 3.96 -10.90 -10.43
C GLU A 237 2.54 -10.80 -11.01
N ILE A 238 1.51 -10.69 -10.17
CA ILE A 238 0.12 -10.44 -10.61
C ILE A 238 -0.22 -8.95 -10.75
N TYR A 239 0.76 -8.06 -10.62
CA TYR A 239 0.62 -6.62 -10.82
C TYR A 239 1.70 -6.11 -11.79
N ASN A 240 1.42 -5.03 -12.52
CA ASN A 240 2.40 -4.46 -13.45
C ASN A 240 3.57 -3.80 -12.69
N PHE A 241 4.81 -4.08 -13.10
CA PHE A 241 6.04 -3.57 -12.47
C PHE A 241 7.08 -3.04 -13.48
N TYR A 242 6.70 -2.87 -14.73
CA TYR A 242 7.54 -2.31 -15.80
C TYR A 242 6.77 -1.22 -16.56
N ASN A 243 7.47 -0.33 -17.26
CA ASN A 243 6.86 0.80 -17.96
C ASN A 243 6.61 0.46 -19.44
N GLU A 244 5.35 0.18 -19.78
CA GLU A 244 4.93 -0.23 -21.14
C GLU A 244 5.25 0.80 -22.22
N THR A 245 5.24 2.09 -21.86
CA THR A 245 5.41 3.22 -22.78
C THR A 245 6.81 3.33 -23.39
N ILE A 246 7.82 2.74 -22.75
CA ILE A 246 9.23 2.82 -23.19
C ILE A 246 9.65 1.53 -23.91
N ALA A 247 9.11 0.38 -23.50
CA ALA A 247 9.41 -0.93 -24.09
C ALA A 247 8.92 -1.12 -25.54
N ALA A 248 7.97 -0.30 -26.01
CA ALA A 248 7.41 -0.38 -27.36
C ALA A 248 8.08 0.54 -28.40
N ALA A 249 9.11 1.31 -28.03
CA ALA A 249 9.79 2.21 -28.96
C ALA A 249 10.78 1.40 -29.85
N PRO A 250 10.64 1.43 -31.19
CA PRO A 250 11.62 0.80 -32.07
C PRO A 250 12.99 1.50 -31.94
N PRO A 251 14.11 0.78 -32.12
CA PRO A 251 15.44 1.36 -31.97
C PRO A 251 15.65 2.53 -32.94
N PRO A 252 16.25 3.66 -32.50
CA PRO A 252 16.52 4.79 -33.38
C PRO A 252 17.48 4.36 -34.49
N GLN A 253 17.06 4.51 -35.75
CA GLN A 253 17.90 4.32 -36.92
C GLN A 253 19.01 5.39 -36.92
N VAL A 254 20.26 4.94 -36.97
CA VAL A 254 21.45 5.79 -37.06
C VAL A 254 21.51 6.45 -38.45
N PRO A 255 21.46 7.79 -38.58
CA PRO A 255 21.75 8.46 -39.84
C PRO A 255 23.27 8.55 -40.06
N PRO A 256 23.75 8.52 -41.32
CA PRO A 256 25.18 8.64 -41.63
C PRO A 256 25.71 10.05 -41.31
N PRO A 257 27.02 10.18 -41.02
CA PRO A 257 27.60 11.44 -40.54
C PRO A 257 27.69 12.50 -41.65
N PRO A 258 27.36 13.78 -41.37
CA PRO A 258 27.65 14.86 -42.30
C PRO A 258 29.12 15.28 -42.23
N SER A 259 29.65 15.63 -43.40
CA SER A 259 30.99 16.14 -43.68
C SER A 259 31.21 17.56 -43.13
N VAL A 260 32.42 17.79 -42.62
CA VAL A 260 32.93 19.09 -42.17
C VAL A 260 33.40 19.94 -43.36
N PRO A 261 33.13 21.26 -43.37
CA PRO A 261 34.02 22.24 -43.99
C PRO A 261 34.56 23.28 -42.98
N PRO A 262 35.61 24.04 -43.38
CA PRO A 262 36.64 24.52 -42.46
C PRO A 262 36.43 25.93 -41.90
N VAL A 263 37.18 26.15 -40.81
CA VAL A 263 37.41 27.40 -40.06
C VAL A 263 37.92 28.54 -40.95
N THR A 264 37.39 29.74 -40.72
CA THR A 264 38.14 31.00 -40.91
C THR A 264 37.90 31.90 -39.70
N GLY A 265 38.99 32.37 -39.09
CA GLY A 265 38.97 33.20 -37.89
C GLY A 265 38.87 34.69 -38.18
N LYS A 266 38.67 35.49 -37.12
CA LYS A 266 39.32 36.80 -36.98
C LYS A 266 39.33 37.30 -35.54
N ASP A 267 40.40 38.04 -35.27
CA ASP A 267 40.98 38.45 -33.99
C ASP A 267 40.26 39.57 -33.21
N ASP A 268 40.70 39.69 -31.95
CA ASP A 268 40.94 40.89 -31.14
C ASP A 268 39.78 41.76 -30.63
N ASN A 269 39.61 41.83 -29.29
CA ASN A 269 40.28 42.88 -28.49
C ASN A 269 39.97 42.87 -26.98
N ASN A 270 40.92 43.42 -26.25
CA ASN A 270 41.06 43.55 -24.81
C ASN A 270 39.93 44.32 -24.07
N THR A 271 39.33 43.63 -23.11
CA THR A 271 39.00 43.99 -21.70
C THR A 271 38.27 45.31 -21.33
N PRO A 272 37.46 45.23 -20.26
CA PRO A 272 38.01 45.68 -18.98
C PRO A 272 37.82 44.61 -17.89
N THR A 273 38.92 43.93 -17.55
CA THR A 273 39.05 42.96 -16.44
C THR A 273 38.58 43.51 -15.09
N VAL A 274 38.44 44.83 -14.97
CA VAL A 274 38.00 45.52 -13.76
C VAL A 274 36.53 45.25 -13.43
N ILE A 275 35.64 45.14 -14.42
CA ILE A 275 34.21 44.84 -14.17
C ILE A 275 34.04 43.40 -13.68
N ILE A 276 34.81 42.46 -14.24
CA ILE A 276 34.80 41.06 -13.82
C ILE A 276 35.33 40.93 -12.39
N ILE A 277 36.41 41.63 -12.03
CA ILE A 277 36.95 41.60 -10.67
C ILE A 277 35.94 42.16 -9.66
N VAL A 278 35.25 43.26 -9.97
CA VAL A 278 34.22 43.83 -9.07
C VAL A 278 33.03 42.88 -8.94
N LEU A 279 32.57 42.26 -10.03
CA LEU A 279 31.49 41.27 -10.00
C LEU A 279 31.88 40.00 -9.24
N VAL A 280 33.13 39.58 -9.34
CA VAL A 280 33.66 38.42 -8.60
C VAL A 280 33.80 38.75 -7.11
N ILE A 281 34.27 39.95 -6.75
CA ILE A 281 34.36 40.37 -5.34
C ILE A 281 32.98 40.51 -4.71
N VAL A 282 32.01 41.11 -5.43
CA VAL A 282 30.62 41.20 -4.97
C VAL A 282 30.00 39.81 -4.89
N GLY A 283 30.26 38.94 -5.87
CA GLY A 283 29.81 37.55 -5.86
C GLY A 283 30.36 36.75 -4.68
N ILE A 284 31.65 36.89 -4.37
CA ILE A 284 32.31 36.25 -3.22
C ILE A 284 31.76 36.81 -1.91
N PHE A 285 31.52 38.13 -1.83
CA PHE A 285 30.94 38.75 -0.64
C PHE A 285 29.51 38.27 -0.39
N VAL A 286 28.68 38.18 -1.43
CA VAL A 286 27.33 37.61 -1.36
C VAL A 286 27.39 36.13 -0.98
N MET A 287 28.31 35.35 -1.56
CA MET A 287 28.52 33.94 -1.18
C MET A 287 28.95 33.78 0.28
N LEU A 288 29.84 34.66 0.78
CA LEU A 288 30.26 34.65 2.17
C LEU A 288 29.13 35.05 3.11
N VAL A 289 28.30 36.04 2.75
CA VAL A 289 27.11 36.41 3.53
C VAL A 289 26.10 35.26 3.54
N VAL A 290 25.87 34.60 2.39
CA VAL A 290 25.01 33.41 2.30
C VAL A 290 25.58 32.26 3.13
N LEU A 291 26.88 32.00 3.07
CA LEU A 291 27.55 30.97 3.87
C LEU A 291 27.49 31.29 5.36
N VAL A 292 27.66 32.55 5.77
CA VAL A 292 27.50 33.00 7.15
C VAL A 292 26.05 32.91 7.60
N CYS A 293 25.08 33.23 6.74
CA CYS A 293 23.65 33.04 7.00
C CYS A 293 23.29 31.56 7.13
N ILE A 294 23.85 30.69 6.29
CA ILE A 294 23.71 29.23 6.37
C ILE A 294 24.41 28.69 7.61
N PHE A 295 25.60 29.19 7.97
CA PHE A 295 26.31 28.79 9.18
C PHE A 295 25.60 29.28 10.44
N LYS A 296 25.02 30.48 10.44
CA LYS A 296 24.18 30.95 11.55
C LYS A 296 22.84 30.19 11.60
N ARG A 297 22.24 29.82 10.46
CA ARG A 297 21.09 28.90 10.40
C ARG A 297 21.45 27.50 10.91
N LYS A 298 22.59 26.94 10.52
CA LYS A 298 23.08 25.62 10.96
C LYS A 298 23.57 25.62 12.41
N ARG A 299 24.14 26.73 12.90
CA ARG A 299 24.54 26.90 14.31
C ARG A 299 23.33 27.16 15.21
N LYS A 300 22.24 27.74 14.67
CA LYS A 300 20.92 27.80 15.32
C LYS A 300 20.17 26.45 15.22
N GLN A 301 20.38 25.66 14.17
CA GLN A 301 19.83 24.30 14.00
C GLN A 301 20.59 23.20 14.75
N ARG A 302 21.80 23.45 15.27
CA ARG A 302 22.43 22.54 16.24
C ARG A 302 21.87 22.65 17.66
N THR A 303 20.86 23.49 17.88
CA THR A 303 20.10 23.59 19.14
C THR A 303 18.59 23.75 18.93
N THR A 304 18.04 23.47 17.75
CA THR A 304 16.60 23.64 17.53
C THR A 304 16.03 22.51 16.67
N THR A 305 15.30 21.62 17.34
CA THR A 305 14.10 20.88 16.94
C THR A 305 13.66 20.96 15.47
N GLY A 306 13.48 19.78 14.87
CA GLY A 306 12.97 19.61 13.51
C GLY A 306 11.53 20.12 13.36
N ARG A 307 11.32 20.98 12.38
CA ARG A 307 10.01 21.47 11.92
C ARG A 307 9.82 20.99 10.48
N PHE A 308 8.70 20.32 10.21
CA PHE A 308 8.28 19.94 8.86
C PHE A 308 7.95 21.19 8.02
N PRO A 309 8.12 21.17 6.68
CA PRO A 309 7.80 22.32 5.83
C PRO A 309 6.28 22.46 5.70
N ASN A 310 5.75 23.64 6.06
CA ASN A 310 4.40 24.07 5.69
C ASN A 310 4.46 24.69 4.30
N ASP A 311 3.85 24.03 3.31
CA ASP A 311 3.36 24.71 2.12
C ASP A 311 1.87 25.05 2.34
N ASN A 312 1.49 26.24 1.85
CA ASN A 312 0.20 26.93 1.95
C ASN A 312 0.16 28.04 3.02
N GLU A 313 0.68 29.22 2.64
CA GLU A 313 0.19 30.50 3.16
C GLU A 313 -1.16 30.79 2.51
N GLU A 314 -2.23 30.54 3.25
CA GLU A 314 -3.29 31.50 3.57
C GLU A 314 -4.33 30.78 4.45
N ASP A 315 -4.72 31.46 5.53
CA ASP A 315 -5.70 31.09 6.56
C ASP A 315 -5.33 29.97 7.57
N VAL A 316 -4.89 30.39 8.77
CA VAL A 316 -5.70 30.37 10.01
C VAL A 316 -4.76 30.63 11.21
N SER A 317 -5.04 31.72 11.91
CA SER A 317 -4.50 32.04 13.22
C SER A 317 -4.89 30.96 14.25
N SER A 318 -3.92 30.16 14.72
CA SER A 318 -3.85 29.53 16.07
C SER A 318 -3.10 28.18 16.13
N SER A 319 -2.21 27.83 15.20
CA SER A 319 -1.51 26.54 15.29
C SER A 319 -0.31 26.61 16.24
N GLU A 320 -0.55 26.31 17.51
CA GLU A 320 0.45 25.61 18.33
C GLU A 320 0.92 24.37 17.56
N SER A 321 2.19 24.01 17.71
CA SER A 321 2.76 22.80 17.10
C SER A 321 1.98 21.57 17.59
N LEU A 322 1.41 20.77 16.68
CA LEU A 322 0.78 19.48 17.02
C LEU A 322 1.78 18.43 17.55
N GLN A 323 3.08 18.74 17.55
CA GLN A 323 4.12 17.84 18.04
C GLN A 323 4.38 18.06 19.53
N TYR A 324 4.24 16.98 20.30
CA TYR A 324 4.59 16.89 21.72
C TYR A 324 6.00 16.33 21.89
N ASP A 325 6.68 16.79 22.93
CA ASP A 325 7.95 16.24 23.43
C ASP A 325 7.70 14.90 24.15
N PHE A 326 8.60 13.92 23.97
CA PHE A 326 8.43 12.59 24.55
C PHE A 326 8.37 12.64 26.08
N GLY A 327 9.23 13.42 26.74
CA GLY A 327 9.24 13.57 28.19
C GLY A 327 7.94 14.17 28.73
N THR A 328 7.30 15.06 27.98
CA THR A 328 5.98 15.60 28.33
C THR A 328 4.93 14.49 28.38
N ILE A 329 4.91 13.62 27.38
CA ILE A 329 3.95 12.51 27.30
C ILE A 329 4.30 11.38 28.28
N GLU A 330 5.58 11.14 28.50
CA GLU A 330 6.06 10.17 29.49
C GLU A 330 5.57 10.56 30.89
N VAL A 331 5.74 11.82 31.31
CA VAL A 331 5.21 12.30 32.59
C VAL A 331 3.68 12.26 32.62
N ALA A 332 3.01 12.71 31.56
CA ALA A 332 1.55 12.74 31.49
C ALA A 332 0.92 11.34 31.64
N THR A 333 1.60 10.30 31.17
CA THR A 333 1.16 8.89 31.26
C THR A 333 1.70 8.17 32.50
N ASN A 334 2.38 8.88 33.39
CA ASN A 334 3.11 8.31 34.54
C ASN A 334 4.08 7.20 34.08
N TYR A 335 4.98 7.54 33.17
CA TYR A 335 5.99 6.65 32.58
C TYR A 335 5.39 5.43 31.89
N PHE A 336 4.25 5.62 31.20
CA PHE A 336 3.49 4.53 30.57
C PHE A 336 3.17 3.39 31.55
N SER A 337 2.80 3.73 32.78
CA SER A 337 2.46 2.76 33.82
C SER A 337 1.32 1.84 33.38
N ASP A 338 1.42 0.56 33.72
CA ASP A 338 0.37 -0.42 33.43
C ASP A 338 -0.98 -0.07 34.09
N SER A 339 -0.98 0.70 35.19
CA SER A 339 -2.22 1.20 35.82
C SER A 339 -2.98 2.20 34.94
N ASN A 340 -2.29 2.87 34.03
CA ASN A 340 -2.87 3.80 33.06
C ASN A 340 -3.19 3.14 31.72
N LYS A 341 -2.94 1.84 31.56
CA LYS A 341 -3.16 1.14 30.30
C LYS A 341 -4.65 0.92 30.07
N LEU A 342 -5.17 1.51 28.99
CA LEU A 342 -6.57 1.40 28.58
C LEU A 342 -6.82 0.13 27.76
N GLY A 343 -5.81 -0.30 26.99
CA GLY A 343 -5.90 -1.50 26.16
C GLY A 343 -4.63 -1.74 25.36
N GLN A 344 -4.55 -2.90 24.72
CA GLN A 344 -3.46 -3.24 23.80
C GLN A 344 -4.01 -4.08 22.64
N GLY A 345 -3.77 -3.62 21.42
CA GLY A 345 -4.10 -4.33 20.18
C GLY A 345 -2.85 -4.69 19.38
N GLY A 346 -3.05 -5.17 18.15
CA GLY A 346 -1.95 -5.48 17.21
C GLY A 346 -1.07 -4.27 16.85
N PHE A 347 -1.57 -3.07 17.10
CA PHE A 347 -0.95 -1.80 16.68
C PHE A 347 -0.21 -1.07 17.80
N GLY A 348 -0.30 -1.57 19.04
CA GLY A 348 0.35 -0.96 20.19
C GLY A 348 -0.54 -0.90 21.43
N ALA A 349 0.01 -0.36 22.50
CA ALA A 349 -0.70 -0.14 23.75
C ALA A 349 -1.23 1.30 23.81
N VAL A 350 -2.42 1.47 24.39
CA VAL A 350 -3.06 2.77 24.61
C VAL A 350 -3.06 3.05 26.10
N TYR A 351 -2.61 4.25 26.47
CA TYR A 351 -2.51 4.70 27.85
C TYR A 351 -3.34 5.94 28.08
N LYS A 352 -3.99 6.04 29.24
CA LYS A 352 -4.57 7.28 29.75
C LYS A 352 -3.43 8.17 30.24
N GLY A 353 -3.52 9.46 29.96
CA GLY A 353 -2.62 10.46 30.51
C GLY A 353 -3.36 11.74 30.90
N THR A 354 -2.70 12.57 31.69
CA THR A 354 -3.17 13.92 32.01
C THR A 354 -2.05 14.91 31.73
N LEU A 355 -2.29 15.83 30.80
CA LEU A 355 -1.35 16.91 30.49
C LEU A 355 -1.26 17.90 31.67
N GLN A 356 -0.21 18.72 31.71
CA GLN A 356 0.01 19.70 32.80
C GLN A 356 -1.12 20.72 32.93
N ASN A 357 -1.84 21.00 31.83
CA ASN A 357 -3.01 21.87 31.81
C ASN A 357 -4.30 21.18 32.34
N GLY A 358 -4.20 19.95 32.84
CA GLY A 358 -5.33 19.15 33.33
C GLY A 358 -6.11 18.41 32.25
N GLN A 359 -5.74 18.54 30.97
CA GLN A 359 -6.43 17.87 29.88
C GLN A 359 -6.15 16.36 29.90
N GLU A 360 -7.20 15.55 30.01
CA GLU A 360 -7.11 14.10 29.85
C GLU A 360 -6.89 13.71 28.40
N ILE A 361 -5.96 12.78 28.16
CA ILE A 361 -5.55 12.33 26.84
C ILE A 361 -5.49 10.80 26.78
N ALA A 362 -5.64 10.25 25.57
CA ALA A 362 -5.35 8.87 25.26
C ALA A 362 -4.11 8.81 24.36
N VAL A 363 -3.09 8.07 24.78
CA VAL A 363 -1.79 7.98 24.10
C VAL A 363 -1.63 6.59 23.51
N LYS A 364 -1.71 6.48 22.19
CA LYS A 364 -1.44 5.24 21.46
C LYS A 364 0.06 5.17 21.16
N ARG A 365 0.75 4.26 21.83
CA ARG A 365 2.19 3.99 21.66
C ARG A 365 2.38 2.85 20.69
N LEU A 366 2.85 3.16 19.48
CA LEU A 366 3.00 2.18 18.41
C LEU A 366 4.20 1.25 18.67
N SER A 367 4.08 -0.01 18.21
CA SER A 367 5.08 -1.04 18.47
C SER A 367 6.45 -0.70 17.88
N ARG A 368 7.51 -0.88 18.69
CA ARG A 368 8.90 -0.69 18.27
C ARG A 368 9.27 -1.81 17.28
N GLY A 369 9.57 -1.44 16.02
CA GLY A 369 10.17 -2.35 15.03
C GLY A 369 9.22 -2.98 13.99
N SER A 370 7.93 -2.66 13.96
CA SER A 370 7.05 -3.11 12.87
C SER A 370 7.02 -2.09 11.72
N SER A 371 7.25 -2.55 10.49
CA SER A 371 7.03 -1.74 9.26
C SER A 371 5.56 -1.30 9.14
N GLN A 372 4.65 -2.11 9.69
CA GLN A 372 3.24 -1.81 9.83
C GLN A 372 2.97 -0.56 10.69
N GLY A 373 3.52 -0.51 11.91
CA GLY A 373 3.29 0.61 12.82
C GLY A 373 3.82 1.95 12.30
N GLN A 374 4.88 1.94 11.47
CA GLN A 374 5.36 3.17 10.83
C GLN A 374 4.39 3.71 9.77
N GLN A 375 3.81 2.84 8.93
CA GLN A 375 2.84 3.27 7.94
C GLN A 375 1.54 3.75 8.60
N GLU A 376 1.09 3.08 9.67
CA GLU A 376 -0.09 3.48 10.45
C GLU A 376 0.13 4.84 11.11
N PHE A 377 1.31 5.09 11.69
CA PHE A 377 1.68 6.40 12.22
C PHE A 377 1.55 7.50 11.16
N ILE A 378 2.15 7.27 9.99
CA ILE A 378 2.13 8.23 8.87
C ILE A 378 0.69 8.47 8.42
N ASN A 379 -0.11 7.41 8.26
CA ASN A 379 -1.52 7.55 7.89
C ASN A 379 -2.27 8.35 8.95
N GLU A 380 -2.20 8.01 10.22
CA GLU A 380 -2.97 8.69 11.27
C GLU A 380 -2.56 10.16 11.43
N VAL A 381 -1.26 10.49 11.35
CA VAL A 381 -0.78 11.88 11.42
C VAL A 381 -1.23 12.68 10.19
N ILE A 382 -1.11 12.14 8.98
CA ILE A 382 -1.47 12.86 7.75
C ILE A 382 -2.99 13.02 7.60
N LEU A 383 -3.76 12.00 7.98
CA LEU A 383 -5.20 11.93 7.76
C LEU A 383 -5.97 12.61 8.90
N VAL A 384 -5.70 12.21 10.14
CA VAL A 384 -6.58 12.55 11.28
C VAL A 384 -6.32 13.96 11.80
N ALA A 385 -5.12 14.52 11.59
CA ALA A 385 -4.82 15.90 11.97
C ALA A 385 -5.74 16.94 11.32
N LYS A 386 -6.41 16.58 10.21
CA LYS A 386 -7.31 17.46 9.46
C LYS A 386 -8.79 17.12 9.64
N LEU A 387 -9.13 16.06 10.38
CA LEU A 387 -10.51 15.64 10.59
C LEU A 387 -11.09 16.30 11.83
N GLN A 388 -12.22 16.96 11.66
CA GLN A 388 -12.96 17.57 12.76
C GLN A 388 -14.45 17.29 12.59
N HIS A 389 -14.94 16.31 13.36
CA HIS A 389 -16.34 15.95 13.36
C HIS A 389 -16.75 15.38 14.72
N ARG A 390 -17.98 15.66 15.17
CA ARG A 390 -18.48 15.26 16.49
C ARG A 390 -18.49 13.74 16.72
N ASN A 391 -18.60 12.96 15.63
CA ASN A 391 -18.63 11.50 15.66
C ASN A 391 -17.30 10.85 15.27
N LEU A 392 -16.19 11.59 15.24
CA LEU A 392 -14.84 11.05 15.08
C LEU A 392 -14.00 11.40 16.31
N VAL A 393 -13.08 10.53 16.69
CA VAL A 393 -12.10 10.83 17.75
C VAL A 393 -11.07 11.83 17.23
N ARG A 394 -10.90 12.94 17.94
CA ARG A 394 -9.97 14.01 17.57
C ARG A 394 -8.54 13.67 17.95
N LEU A 395 -7.64 13.70 16.96
CA LEU A 395 -6.21 13.72 17.18
C LEU A 395 -5.80 15.11 17.71
N LEU A 396 -5.18 15.14 18.89
CA LEU A 396 -4.66 16.35 19.52
C LEU A 396 -3.23 16.64 19.09
N GLY A 397 -2.47 15.60 18.76
CA GLY A 397 -1.09 15.72 18.33
C GLY A 397 -0.37 14.40 18.22
N PHE A 398 0.94 14.46 18.00
CA PHE A 398 1.80 13.29 17.90
C PHE A 398 3.16 13.54 18.56
N CYS A 399 3.87 12.46 18.89
CA CYS A 399 5.28 12.50 19.30
C CYS A 399 6.08 11.59 18.38
N PHE A 400 7.17 12.12 17.83
CA PHE A 400 8.12 11.39 16.99
C PHE A 400 9.54 11.72 17.45
N GLU A 401 10.13 10.83 18.24
CA GLU A 401 11.46 11.03 18.81
C GLU A 401 12.22 9.70 18.87
N GLY A 402 13.34 9.62 18.14
CA GLY A 402 14.12 8.38 18.01
C GLY A 402 13.29 7.23 17.44
N THR A 403 13.03 6.21 18.26
CA THR A 403 12.20 5.04 17.89
C THR A 403 10.75 5.16 18.39
N GLU A 404 10.43 6.21 19.15
CA GLU A 404 9.10 6.43 19.72
C GLU A 404 8.17 7.10 18.71
N LYS A 405 7.01 6.48 18.53
CA LYS A 405 5.92 6.95 17.67
C LYS A 405 4.65 6.92 18.49
N LEU A 406 4.23 8.08 18.97
CA LEU A 406 3.03 8.23 19.81
C LEU A 406 1.99 9.08 19.11
N LEU A 407 0.73 8.69 19.24
CA LEU A 407 -0.41 9.47 18.80
C LEU A 407 -1.22 9.87 20.02
N ILE A 408 -1.56 11.15 20.13
CA ILE A 408 -2.23 11.74 21.28
C ILE A 408 -3.66 12.12 20.86
N TYR A 409 -4.65 11.47 21.45
CA TYR A 409 -6.06 11.67 21.20
C TYR A 409 -6.75 12.32 22.40
N GLU A 410 -7.94 12.87 22.16
CA GLU A 410 -8.88 13.15 23.25
C GLU A 410 -9.20 11.85 24.01
N PHE A 411 -9.27 11.94 25.34
CA PHE A 411 -9.72 10.81 26.15
C PHE A 411 -11.25 10.70 26.09
N VAL A 412 -11.75 9.51 25.73
CA VAL A 412 -13.18 9.18 25.63
C VAL A 412 -13.55 8.22 26.75
N GLN A 413 -14.51 8.61 27.59
CA GLN A 413 -14.67 8.09 28.95
C GLN A 413 -15.30 6.69 29.04
N ASN A 414 -16.29 6.39 28.21
CA ASN A 414 -17.07 5.15 28.30
C ASN A 414 -16.52 4.04 27.40
N ALA A 415 -15.20 3.99 27.16
CA ALA A 415 -14.54 2.94 26.37
C ALA A 415 -15.18 2.70 24.98
N SER A 416 -14.96 1.51 24.39
CA SER A 416 -15.54 1.13 23.10
C SER A 416 -16.88 0.39 23.23
N LEU A 417 -17.69 0.48 22.17
CA LEU A 417 -19.06 -0.02 22.09
C LEU A 417 -19.16 -1.53 22.35
N ASP A 418 -18.17 -2.31 21.92
CA ASP A 418 -18.08 -3.76 22.13
C ASP A 418 -18.07 -4.15 23.63
N HIS A 419 -17.50 -3.32 24.51
CA HIS A 419 -17.55 -3.53 25.96
C HIS A 419 -18.96 -3.36 26.54
N PHE A 420 -19.89 -2.77 25.80
CA PHE A 420 -21.29 -2.63 26.21
C PHE A 420 -22.15 -3.68 25.56
N ILE A 421 -22.14 -3.78 24.23
CA ILE A 421 -23.11 -4.62 23.52
C ILE A 421 -22.88 -6.12 23.70
N PHE A 422 -21.64 -6.56 23.99
CA PHE A 422 -21.32 -7.98 24.18
C PHE A 422 -21.23 -8.40 25.65
N ASP A 423 -21.25 -7.45 26.58
CA ASP A 423 -21.25 -7.74 28.01
C ASP A 423 -22.70 -7.88 28.50
N SER A 424 -22.99 -8.99 29.18
CA SER A 424 -24.36 -9.35 29.60
C SER A 424 -24.98 -8.35 30.57
N VAL A 425 -24.17 -7.64 31.35
CA VAL A 425 -24.62 -6.62 32.30
C VAL A 425 -24.67 -5.26 31.63
N LYS A 426 -23.57 -4.85 30.98
CA LYS A 426 -23.44 -3.50 30.42
C LYS A 426 -24.33 -3.25 29.21
N ARG A 427 -24.76 -4.29 28.48
CA ARG A 427 -25.72 -4.16 27.37
C ARG A 427 -27.05 -3.54 27.80
N SER A 428 -27.39 -3.63 29.09
CA SER A 428 -28.60 -3.02 29.67
C SER A 428 -28.51 -1.49 29.80
N TYR A 429 -27.29 -0.91 29.78
CA TYR A 429 -27.10 0.53 29.75
C TYR A 429 -27.41 1.16 28.39
N LEU A 430 -27.49 0.33 27.35
CA LEU A 430 -27.82 0.71 25.97
C LEU A 430 -29.25 0.28 25.63
N ASP A 431 -30.22 1.10 26.03
CA ASP A 431 -31.61 1.03 25.55
C ASP A 431 -31.69 1.33 24.04
N TRP A 432 -32.88 1.15 23.47
CA TRP A 432 -33.10 1.35 22.04
C TRP A 432 -32.72 2.76 21.58
N GLU A 433 -33.13 3.80 22.32
CA GLU A 433 -32.86 5.19 21.95
C GLU A 433 -31.35 5.45 21.83
N LYS A 434 -30.55 4.98 22.79
CA LYS A 434 -29.09 5.08 22.74
C LYS A 434 -28.50 4.29 21.58
N ARG A 435 -28.95 3.04 21.36
CA ARG A 435 -28.47 2.21 20.24
C ARG A 435 -28.78 2.86 18.89
N TYR A 436 -29.97 3.40 18.72
CA TYR A 436 -30.38 4.11 17.51
C TYR A 436 -29.57 5.40 17.30
N LYS A 437 -29.33 6.17 18.37
CA LYS A 437 -28.45 7.34 18.36
C LYS A 437 -27.01 6.97 17.98
N ILE A 438 -26.51 5.84 18.45
CA ILE A 438 -25.20 5.29 18.08
C ILE A 438 -25.16 4.94 16.59
N ILE A 439 -26.15 4.19 16.08
CA ILE A 439 -26.25 3.85 14.65
C ILE A 439 -26.23 5.11 13.79
N GLY A 440 -27.07 6.10 14.10
CA GLY A 440 -27.13 7.36 13.36
C GLY A 440 -25.86 8.21 13.49
N GLY A 441 -25.20 8.20 14.66
CA GLY A 441 -23.94 8.90 14.86
C GLY A 441 -22.77 8.29 14.08
N VAL A 442 -22.67 6.95 14.05
CA VAL A 442 -21.67 6.25 13.22
C VAL A 442 -21.94 6.51 11.74
N ALA A 443 -23.20 6.44 11.29
CA ALA A 443 -23.56 6.71 9.90
C ALA A 443 -23.12 8.11 9.44
N ARG A 444 -23.37 9.13 10.27
CA ARG A 444 -22.90 10.51 10.03
C ARG A 444 -21.38 10.63 10.04
N GLY A 445 -20.70 9.91 10.94
CA GLY A 445 -19.24 9.88 10.98
C GLY A 445 -18.61 9.33 9.71
N ILE A 446 -19.15 8.23 9.17
CA ILE A 446 -18.66 7.64 7.91
C ILE A 446 -19.05 8.49 6.70
N LEU A 447 -20.28 9.04 6.67
CA LEU A 447 -20.69 9.99 5.63
C LEU A 447 -19.71 11.16 5.54
N TYR A 448 -19.31 11.71 6.70
CA TYR A 448 -18.32 12.77 6.74
C TYR A 448 -17.00 12.35 6.09
N LEU A 449 -16.49 11.14 6.35
CA LEU A 449 -15.25 10.64 5.73
C LEU A 449 -15.39 10.44 4.21
N HIS A 450 -16.56 10.03 3.74
CA HIS A 450 -16.78 9.67 2.33
C HIS A 450 -17.07 10.88 1.43
N GLU A 451 -17.83 11.85 1.95
CA GLU A 451 -18.44 12.93 1.15
C GLU A 451 -18.20 14.34 1.71
N ASP A 452 -18.29 14.56 3.03
CA ASP A 452 -18.26 15.93 3.59
C ASP A 452 -16.85 16.43 3.97
N SER A 453 -15.86 15.54 4.09
CA SER A 453 -14.48 15.93 4.36
C SER A 453 -13.79 16.43 3.08
N ARG A 454 -12.81 17.33 3.24
CA ARG A 454 -12.02 17.88 2.12
C ARG A 454 -11.38 16.81 1.24
N LEU A 455 -11.04 15.67 1.83
CA LEU A 455 -10.49 14.50 1.14
C LEU A 455 -11.44 13.33 1.37
N ARG A 456 -11.64 12.49 0.35
CA ARG A 456 -12.40 11.25 0.51
C ARG A 456 -11.53 10.22 1.22
N ILE A 457 -12.01 9.67 2.33
CA ILE A 457 -11.28 8.74 3.19
C ILE A 457 -12.07 7.44 3.35
N ILE A 458 -11.43 6.31 3.07
CA ILE A 458 -11.99 4.97 3.33
C ILE A 458 -11.38 4.45 4.63
N HIS A 459 -12.21 4.09 5.62
CA HIS A 459 -11.79 3.69 6.96
C HIS A 459 -11.15 2.29 6.99
N ARG A 460 -11.76 1.31 6.29
CA ARG A 460 -11.31 -0.09 6.11
C ARG A 460 -11.29 -0.99 7.35
N ASP A 461 -11.44 -0.46 8.55
CA ASP A 461 -11.54 -1.26 9.78
C ASP A 461 -12.67 -0.78 10.72
N LEU A 462 -13.86 -0.50 10.16
CA LEU A 462 -15.02 -0.13 10.97
C LEU A 462 -15.59 -1.36 11.70
N LYS A 463 -15.66 -1.31 13.03
CA LYS A 463 -16.14 -2.40 13.90
C LYS A 463 -16.52 -1.86 15.28
N ALA A 464 -17.20 -2.66 16.10
CA ALA A 464 -17.68 -2.23 17.42
C ALA A 464 -16.55 -1.76 18.36
N SER A 465 -15.38 -2.40 18.34
CA SER A 465 -14.23 -1.98 19.16
C SER A 465 -13.55 -0.69 18.70
N ASN A 466 -13.85 -0.22 17.48
CA ASN A 466 -13.35 1.05 16.95
C ASN A 466 -14.39 2.20 17.07
N VAL A 467 -15.51 1.96 17.76
CA VAL A 467 -16.50 3.00 18.10
C VAL A 467 -16.43 3.28 19.59
N LEU A 468 -15.87 4.42 19.99
CA LEU A 468 -15.79 4.87 21.38
C LEU A 468 -17.06 5.60 21.80
N LEU A 469 -17.38 5.60 23.09
CA LEU A 469 -18.55 6.26 23.66
C LEU A 469 -18.13 7.37 24.63
N ASP A 470 -18.59 8.60 24.39
CA ASP A 470 -18.37 9.70 25.33
C ASP A 470 -19.27 9.59 26.57
N THR A 471 -19.15 10.55 27.49
CA THR A 471 -19.93 10.59 28.75
C THR A 471 -21.45 10.55 28.55
N GLU A 472 -21.95 10.98 27.40
CA GLU A 472 -23.37 11.02 27.03
C GLU A 472 -23.77 9.84 26.13
N MET A 473 -22.89 8.85 25.99
CA MET A 473 -23.04 7.68 25.12
C MET A 473 -23.16 8.05 23.63
N ASN A 474 -22.60 9.19 23.21
CA ASN A 474 -22.47 9.51 21.79
C ASN A 474 -21.31 8.72 21.18
N PRO A 475 -21.44 8.22 19.93
CA PRO A 475 -20.38 7.48 19.28
C PRO A 475 -19.31 8.41 18.69
N LYS A 476 -18.05 7.99 18.83
CA LYS A 476 -16.87 8.55 18.15
C LYS A 476 -16.06 7.44 17.50
N ILE A 477 -15.91 7.48 16.18
CA ILE A 477 -15.13 6.51 15.41
C ILE A 477 -13.63 6.78 15.63
N ALA A 478 -12.89 5.71 15.91
CA ALA A 478 -11.47 5.71 16.22
C ALA A 478 -10.70 4.76 15.29
N ASP A 479 -9.37 4.76 15.43
CA ASP A 479 -8.42 3.84 14.78
C ASP A 479 -8.35 3.94 13.25
N PHE A 480 -7.72 5.03 12.78
CA PHE A 480 -7.55 5.34 11.35
C PHE A 480 -6.24 4.77 10.75
N GLY A 481 -5.54 3.87 11.44
CA GLY A 481 -4.25 3.33 11.00
C GLY A 481 -4.31 2.67 9.61
N MET A 482 -5.46 2.10 9.27
CA MET A 482 -5.71 1.42 8.00
C MET A 482 -6.37 2.32 6.94
N ALA A 483 -6.70 3.57 7.29
CA ALA A 483 -7.43 4.45 6.40
C ALA A 483 -6.64 4.79 5.13
N ARG A 484 -7.36 5.10 4.05
CA ARG A 484 -6.79 5.45 2.74
C ARG A 484 -7.47 6.68 2.16
N LEU A 485 -6.67 7.53 1.53
CA LEU A 485 -7.15 8.68 0.76
C LEU A 485 -7.52 8.24 -0.64
N PHE A 486 -8.66 8.72 -1.10
CA PHE A 486 -9.00 8.78 -2.51
C PHE A 486 -8.89 10.22 -3.00
N ASN A 487 -8.37 10.38 -4.20
CA ASN A 487 -8.58 11.59 -4.98
C ASN A 487 -10.08 11.72 -5.30
N LEU A 488 -10.60 12.93 -5.54
CA LEU A 488 -12.04 13.16 -5.74
C LEU A 488 -12.63 12.28 -6.87
N ASP A 489 -11.84 11.99 -7.88
CA ASP A 489 -12.21 11.21 -9.07
C ASP A 489 -12.05 9.68 -8.86
N GLU A 490 -11.37 9.25 -7.80
CA GLU A 490 -11.20 7.84 -7.48
C GLU A 490 -12.45 7.30 -6.78
N THR A 491 -13.02 6.24 -7.36
CA THR A 491 -14.21 5.54 -6.86
C THR A 491 -13.89 4.20 -6.21
N GLN A 492 -12.74 3.61 -6.57
CA GLN A 492 -12.28 2.31 -6.09
C GLN A 492 -10.74 2.27 -6.06
N GLY A 493 -10.20 1.61 -5.04
CA GLY A 493 -8.78 1.34 -4.89
C GLY A 493 -8.51 -0.17 -4.81
N ILE A 494 -7.29 -0.58 -5.15
CA ILE A 494 -6.86 -1.98 -5.08
C ILE A 494 -5.60 -2.05 -4.23
N THR A 495 -5.52 -3.04 -3.33
CA THR A 495 -4.36 -3.24 -2.45
C THR A 495 -3.98 -4.71 -2.38
N ASN A 496 -2.68 -4.98 -2.50
CA ASN A 496 -2.13 -6.32 -2.28
C ASN A 496 -2.02 -6.67 -0.78
N ARG A 497 -2.21 -5.67 0.09
CA ARG A 497 -2.18 -5.82 1.54
C ARG A 497 -3.61 -5.69 2.08
N ILE A 498 -4.24 -6.83 2.28
CA ILE A 498 -5.55 -6.96 2.94
C ILE A 498 -5.32 -6.84 4.44
N VAL A 499 -5.92 -5.82 5.05
CA VAL A 499 -5.87 -5.54 6.48
C VAL A 499 -7.25 -5.14 6.98
N GLY A 500 -7.55 -5.41 8.24
CA GLY A 500 -8.87 -5.18 8.80
C GLY A 500 -9.33 -6.41 9.55
N THR A 501 -10.55 -6.34 10.08
CA THR A 501 -11.07 -7.40 10.94
C THR A 501 -11.97 -8.35 10.15
N TYR A 502 -11.61 -9.64 10.12
CA TYR A 502 -12.44 -10.68 9.54
C TYR A 502 -13.85 -10.65 10.13
N GLY A 503 -14.86 -10.88 9.29
CA GLY A 503 -16.28 -10.71 9.62
C GLY A 503 -16.83 -9.33 9.27
N TYR A 504 -16.02 -8.26 9.29
CA TYR A 504 -16.46 -6.91 8.87
C TYR A 504 -16.00 -6.55 7.47
N MET A 505 -15.01 -7.26 6.93
CA MET A 505 -14.47 -7.00 5.61
C MET A 505 -15.47 -7.40 4.52
N ALA A 506 -15.72 -6.47 3.59
CA ALA A 506 -16.50 -6.76 2.40
C ALA A 506 -15.84 -7.87 1.57
N PRO A 507 -16.61 -8.71 0.87
CA PRO A 507 -16.08 -9.86 0.12
C PRO A 507 -15.08 -9.46 -0.96
N GLU A 508 -15.40 -8.42 -1.73
CA GLU A 508 -14.53 -7.93 -2.80
C GLU A 508 -13.18 -7.41 -2.25
N TYR A 509 -13.20 -6.91 -1.02
CA TYR A 509 -12.01 -6.46 -0.32
C TYR A 509 -11.22 -7.63 0.27
N ALA A 510 -11.90 -8.57 0.92
CA ALA A 510 -11.27 -9.73 1.54
C ALA A 510 -10.70 -10.72 0.51
N MET A 511 -11.36 -10.86 -0.65
CA MET A 511 -10.95 -11.80 -1.70
C MET A 511 -9.99 -11.18 -2.70
N TYR A 512 -10.22 -9.92 -3.10
CA TYR A 512 -9.50 -9.29 -4.22
C TYR A 512 -8.73 -8.04 -3.83
N GLY A 513 -8.77 -7.63 -2.56
CA GLY A 513 -8.12 -6.40 -2.11
C GLY A 513 -8.75 -5.12 -2.67
N GLN A 514 -9.95 -5.21 -3.24
CA GLN A 514 -10.68 -4.06 -3.80
C GLN A 514 -11.42 -3.34 -2.68
N PHE A 515 -11.12 -2.06 -2.46
CA PHE A 515 -11.80 -1.27 -1.43
C PHE A 515 -12.38 0.00 -2.02
N SER A 516 -13.50 0.45 -1.46
CA SER A 516 -14.16 1.69 -1.83
C SER A 516 -15.00 2.19 -0.66
N VAL A 517 -15.74 3.30 -0.86
CA VAL A 517 -16.77 3.74 0.09
C VAL A 517 -17.78 2.62 0.41
N LYS A 518 -18.07 1.73 -0.56
CA LYS A 518 -19.00 0.61 -0.39
C LYS A 518 -18.45 -0.53 0.49
N SER A 519 -17.14 -0.58 0.69
CA SER A 519 -16.52 -1.55 1.60
C SER A 519 -16.77 -1.13 3.06
N ASP A 520 -16.69 0.17 3.37
CA ASP A 520 -17.08 0.69 4.69
C ASP A 520 -18.60 0.58 4.93
N VAL A 521 -19.43 0.73 3.88
CA VAL A 521 -20.89 0.48 3.97
C VAL A 521 -21.17 -0.95 4.41
N PHE A 522 -20.47 -1.93 3.84
CA PHE A 522 -20.61 -3.33 4.25
C PHE A 522 -20.26 -3.51 5.74
N SER A 523 -19.11 -2.99 6.18
CA SER A 523 -18.70 -3.04 7.59
C SER A 523 -19.71 -2.35 8.52
N PHE A 524 -20.31 -1.24 8.07
CA PHE A 524 -21.39 -0.56 8.80
C PHE A 524 -22.63 -1.45 8.95
N GLY A 525 -23.05 -2.15 7.88
CA GLY A 525 -24.17 -3.08 7.94
C GLY A 525 -23.97 -4.18 8.99
N VAL A 526 -22.78 -4.80 9.00
CA VAL A 526 -22.41 -5.80 10.02
C VAL A 526 -22.47 -5.20 11.43
N LEU A 527 -21.91 -4.01 11.63
CA LEU A 527 -21.93 -3.30 12.91
C LEU A 527 -23.36 -3.01 13.39
N VAL A 528 -24.27 -2.62 12.51
CA VAL A 528 -25.69 -2.39 12.86
C VAL A 528 -26.34 -3.68 13.35
N LEU A 529 -26.07 -4.82 12.71
CA LEU A 529 -26.58 -6.12 13.17
C LEU A 529 -26.03 -6.48 14.55
N GLU A 530 -24.75 -6.20 14.84
CA GLU A 530 -24.17 -6.44 16.17
C GLU A 530 -24.83 -5.55 17.23
N ILE A 531 -25.08 -4.27 16.91
CA ILE A 531 -25.78 -3.35 17.80
C ILE A 531 -27.20 -3.85 18.10
N LEU A 532 -27.92 -4.38 17.11
CA LEU A 532 -29.29 -4.86 17.28
C LEU A 532 -29.36 -6.18 18.06
N SER A 533 -28.46 -7.11 17.76
CA SER A 533 -28.45 -8.46 18.36
C SER A 533 -27.80 -8.51 19.73
N GLY A 534 -26.87 -7.60 20.02
CA GLY A 534 -26.00 -7.69 21.20
C GLY A 534 -25.08 -8.92 21.15
N GLN A 535 -24.78 -9.43 19.94
CA GLN A 535 -23.96 -10.62 19.72
C GLN A 535 -22.82 -10.32 18.74
N LYS A 536 -21.67 -10.94 18.98
CA LYS A 536 -20.52 -10.86 18.07
C LYS A 536 -20.83 -11.62 16.78
N ASN A 537 -20.36 -11.08 15.66
CA ASN A 537 -20.56 -11.67 14.34
C ASN A 537 -20.20 -13.18 14.24
N HIS A 538 -19.23 -13.67 15.05
CA HIS A 538 -18.72 -15.05 14.96
C HIS A 538 -19.33 -16.00 16.02
N SER A 539 -20.47 -15.67 16.62
CA SER A 539 -21.01 -16.37 17.80
C SER A 539 -22.33 -17.12 17.57
N PHE A 540 -22.88 -17.17 16.36
CA PHE A 540 -24.12 -17.92 16.11
C PHE A 540 -23.82 -19.41 15.94
N ARG A 541 -24.05 -20.16 17.02
CA ARG A 541 -24.13 -21.62 16.99
C ARG A 541 -25.58 -22.03 16.89
N ASN A 542 -26.00 -22.54 15.74
CA ASN A 542 -27.30 -23.19 15.57
C ASN A 542 -27.07 -24.71 15.42
N GLY A 543 -26.72 -25.38 16.52
CA GLY A 543 -26.31 -26.80 16.49
C GLY A 543 -24.84 -26.99 16.12
N GLU A 544 -24.55 -27.84 15.13
CA GLU A 544 -23.18 -28.26 14.73
C GLU A 544 -22.46 -27.31 13.74
N TYR A 545 -23.08 -26.21 13.30
CA TYR A 545 -22.50 -25.31 12.29
C TYR A 545 -22.39 -23.86 12.79
N GLU A 546 -21.27 -23.20 12.45
CA GLU A 546 -21.03 -21.77 12.68
C GLU A 546 -21.69 -20.96 11.55
N GLU A 547 -22.73 -20.18 11.87
CA GLU A 547 -23.38 -19.24 10.94
C GLU A 547 -22.89 -17.81 11.28
N ASP A 548 -22.66 -16.96 10.28
CA ASP A 548 -22.36 -15.55 10.53
C ASP A 548 -23.65 -14.74 10.80
N LEU A 549 -23.53 -13.58 11.45
CA LEU A 549 -24.67 -12.78 11.88
C LEU A 549 -25.50 -12.22 10.70
N ALA A 550 -24.87 -11.94 9.55
CA ALA A 550 -25.59 -11.48 8.36
C ALA A 550 -26.44 -12.60 7.75
N SER A 551 -25.90 -13.82 7.68
CA SER A 551 -26.63 -15.02 7.27
C SER A 551 -27.82 -15.32 8.18
N PHE A 552 -27.64 -15.24 9.50
CA PHE A 552 -28.72 -15.42 10.47
C PHE A 552 -29.83 -14.37 10.31
N ALA A 553 -29.45 -13.09 10.16
CA ALA A 553 -30.40 -12.00 9.94
C ALA A 553 -31.18 -12.18 8.63
N TRP A 554 -30.50 -12.60 7.55
CA TRP A 554 -31.12 -12.86 6.26
C TRP A 554 -32.12 -14.01 6.30
N LYS A 555 -31.77 -15.12 6.97
CA LYS A 555 -32.68 -16.25 7.14
C LYS A 555 -33.98 -15.84 7.83
N ASN A 556 -33.87 -15.16 8.98
CA ASN A 556 -35.05 -14.65 9.70
C ASN A 556 -35.82 -13.60 8.88
N TRP A 557 -35.15 -12.79 8.07
CA TRP A 557 -35.82 -11.87 7.14
C TRP A 557 -36.67 -12.61 6.10
N ARG A 558 -36.10 -13.64 5.44
CA ARG A 558 -36.83 -14.47 4.46
C ARG A 558 -38.00 -15.23 5.07
N GLU A 559 -37.83 -15.70 6.31
CA GLU A 559 -38.86 -16.44 7.04
C GLU A 559 -39.94 -15.54 7.67
N GLY A 560 -39.84 -14.21 7.52
CA GLY A 560 -40.82 -13.26 8.07
C GLY A 560 -40.72 -13.07 9.58
N THR A 561 -39.58 -13.44 10.18
CA THR A 561 -39.31 -13.39 11.63
C THR A 561 -38.12 -12.50 12.00
N PRO A 562 -37.89 -11.32 11.37
CA PRO A 562 -36.69 -10.50 11.60
C PRO A 562 -36.51 -10.06 13.06
N SER A 563 -37.60 -10.02 13.84
CA SER A 563 -37.53 -9.75 15.27
C SER A 563 -36.59 -10.68 16.02
N ASN A 564 -36.42 -11.94 15.58
CA ASN A 564 -35.55 -12.92 16.23
C ASN A 564 -34.07 -12.52 16.26
N ALA A 565 -33.64 -11.66 15.35
CA ALA A 565 -32.27 -11.10 15.34
C ALA A 565 -32.06 -9.95 16.33
N ILE A 566 -33.10 -9.53 17.05
CA ILE A 566 -33.07 -8.41 17.99
C ILE A 566 -32.87 -8.91 19.41
N ASP A 567 -31.92 -8.29 20.10
CA ASP A 567 -31.66 -8.42 21.53
C ASP A 567 -32.96 -8.25 22.35
N GLN A 568 -33.27 -9.26 23.16
CA GLN A 568 -34.45 -9.28 24.02
C GLN A 568 -34.54 -8.10 24.99
N ILE A 569 -33.41 -7.57 25.47
CA ILE A 569 -33.35 -6.41 26.38
C ILE A 569 -33.84 -5.16 25.65
N VAL A 570 -33.47 -5.00 24.39
CA VAL A 570 -33.80 -3.81 23.60
C VAL A 570 -35.23 -3.89 23.08
N ARG A 571 -35.70 -5.10 22.76
CA ARG A 571 -37.05 -5.38 22.28
C ARG A 571 -38.14 -4.80 23.19
N ASN A 572 -37.87 -4.71 24.49
CA ASN A 572 -38.80 -4.18 25.49
C ASN A 572 -38.69 -2.66 25.71
N SER A 573 -37.73 -1.99 25.07
CA SER A 573 -37.35 -0.59 25.35
C SER A 573 -37.66 0.40 24.22
N GLY A 574 -38.20 -0.06 23.09
CA GLY A 574 -38.42 0.81 21.92
C GLY A 574 -39.33 0.21 20.85
N SER A 575 -39.46 0.91 19.73
CA SER A 575 -40.33 0.48 18.62
C SER A 575 -39.71 -0.66 17.83
N ILE A 576 -40.36 -1.82 17.86
CA ILE A 576 -39.96 -3.00 17.08
C ILE A 576 -39.90 -2.69 15.57
N HIS A 577 -40.75 -1.79 15.08
CA HIS A 577 -40.77 -1.38 13.68
C HIS A 577 -39.52 -0.61 13.28
N GLU A 578 -39.01 0.26 14.16
CA GLU A 578 -37.75 0.97 13.92
C GLU A 578 -36.56 0.00 13.90
N MET A 579 -36.56 -0.98 14.82
CA MET A 579 -35.52 -2.01 14.87
C MET A 579 -35.52 -2.88 13.62
N ILE A 580 -36.70 -3.34 13.16
CA ILE A 580 -36.85 -4.10 11.92
C ILE A 580 -36.41 -3.25 10.71
N ARG A 581 -36.72 -1.95 10.69
CA ARG A 581 -36.22 -1.04 9.67
C ARG A 581 -34.69 -0.95 9.68
N CYS A 582 -34.05 -0.94 10.85
CA CYS A 582 -32.59 -0.98 10.95
C CYS A 582 -32.01 -2.32 10.44
N ILE A 583 -32.66 -3.46 10.70
CA ILE A 583 -32.28 -4.76 10.10
C ILE A 583 -32.35 -4.68 8.57
N HIS A 584 -33.43 -4.12 8.03
CA HIS A 584 -33.62 -3.95 6.60
C HIS A 584 -32.49 -3.11 5.98
N ILE A 585 -32.17 -1.96 6.58
CA ILE A 585 -31.07 -1.10 6.12
C ILE A 585 -29.72 -1.85 6.23
N ALA A 586 -29.49 -2.59 7.31
CA ALA A 586 -28.27 -3.37 7.48
C ALA A 586 -28.13 -4.46 6.40
N LEU A 587 -29.20 -5.17 6.07
CA LEU A 587 -29.23 -6.16 4.99
C LEU A 587 -28.92 -5.52 3.63
N LEU A 588 -29.45 -4.33 3.35
CA LEU A 588 -29.10 -3.56 2.15
C LEU A 588 -27.62 -3.14 2.13
N CYS A 589 -26.99 -2.94 3.29
CA CYS A 589 -25.57 -2.60 3.37
C CYS A 589 -24.65 -3.82 3.12
N VAL A 590 -25.07 -5.04 3.45
CA VAL A 590 -24.25 -6.27 3.36
C VAL A 590 -24.49 -7.10 2.09
N GLN A 591 -25.06 -6.49 1.05
CA GLN A 591 -25.32 -7.15 -0.23
C GLN A 591 -24.03 -7.66 -0.88
N GLU A 592 -24.08 -8.81 -1.55
CA GLU A 592 -22.92 -9.36 -2.26
C GLU A 592 -22.44 -8.43 -3.36
N ASN A 593 -23.35 -8.01 -4.23
CA ASN A 593 -23.05 -7.06 -5.28
C ASN A 593 -22.85 -5.65 -4.72
N VAL A 594 -21.67 -5.09 -4.98
CA VAL A 594 -21.23 -3.76 -4.54
C VAL A 594 -22.16 -2.64 -5.04
N ALA A 595 -22.75 -2.81 -6.22
CA ALA A 595 -23.66 -1.84 -6.82
C ALA A 595 -24.96 -1.69 -6.03
N ASP A 596 -25.45 -2.78 -5.44
CA ASP A 596 -26.73 -2.84 -4.73
C ASP A 596 -26.65 -2.26 -3.30
N ARG A 597 -25.44 -2.09 -2.77
CA ARG A 597 -25.22 -1.43 -1.47
C ARG A 597 -25.55 0.07 -1.59
N PRO A 598 -26.26 0.67 -0.62
CA PRO A 598 -26.51 2.12 -0.62
C PRO A 598 -25.21 2.92 -0.40
N THR A 599 -25.24 4.23 -0.64
CA THR A 599 -24.21 5.15 -0.12
C THR A 599 -24.53 5.52 1.32
N MET A 600 -23.56 6.03 2.07
CA MET A 600 -23.81 6.47 3.44
C MET A 600 -24.77 7.67 3.52
N ALA A 601 -24.81 8.54 2.49
CA ALA A 601 -25.81 9.60 2.40
C ALA A 601 -27.22 9.01 2.34
N SER A 602 -27.43 8.00 1.48
CA SER A 602 -28.70 7.27 1.40
C SER A 602 -29.03 6.57 2.72
N VAL A 603 -28.06 5.94 3.39
CA VAL A 603 -28.26 5.32 4.71
C VAL A 603 -28.73 6.33 5.76
N VAL A 604 -28.10 7.51 5.83
CA VAL A 604 -28.52 8.59 6.75
C VAL A 604 -29.94 9.07 6.45
N LEU A 605 -30.33 9.16 5.18
CA LEU A 605 -31.71 9.48 4.77
C LEU A 605 -32.71 8.37 5.16
N MET A 606 -32.36 7.10 4.93
CA MET A 606 -33.19 5.95 5.29
C MET A 606 -33.42 5.84 6.80
N LEU A 607 -32.41 6.19 7.60
CA LEU A 607 -32.51 6.27 9.05
C LEU A 607 -33.40 7.44 9.47
N SER A 608 -33.21 8.63 8.91
CA SER A 608 -33.93 9.85 9.34
C SER A 608 -35.38 9.98 8.85
N SER A 609 -35.77 9.26 7.79
CA SER A 609 -37.12 9.34 7.20
C SER A 609 -37.78 7.96 7.11
N PHE A 610 -38.90 7.79 7.82
CA PHE A 610 -39.74 6.59 7.76
C PHE A 610 -40.59 6.49 6.50
N SER A 611 -40.80 7.60 5.80
CA SER A 611 -41.57 7.67 4.55
C SER A 611 -40.77 7.21 3.33
N HIS A 612 -39.46 7.01 3.47
CA HIS A 612 -38.63 6.50 2.38
C HIS A 612 -38.87 4.99 2.18
N THR A 613 -39.39 4.62 1.02
CA THR A 613 -39.52 3.21 0.60
C THR A 613 -38.13 2.59 0.45
N LEU A 614 -37.92 1.43 1.06
CA LEU A 614 -36.65 0.69 1.01
C LEU A 614 -36.77 -0.43 -0.03
N ALA A 615 -35.72 -0.64 -0.82
CA ALA A 615 -35.66 -1.76 -1.77
C ALA A 615 -35.68 -3.10 -1.02
N VAL A 616 -36.18 -4.16 -1.64
CA VAL A 616 -36.11 -5.51 -1.05
C VAL A 616 -34.66 -5.99 -1.08
N PRO A 617 -34.06 -6.39 0.07
CA PRO A 617 -32.70 -6.86 0.09
C PRO A 617 -32.61 -8.23 -0.60
N SER A 618 -31.49 -8.47 -1.28
CA SER A 618 -31.11 -9.78 -1.80
C SER A 618 -30.16 -10.50 -0.85
N GLU A 619 -29.73 -11.70 -1.22
CA GLU A 619 -28.88 -12.54 -0.38
C GLU A 619 -27.55 -11.85 -0.04
N PRO A 620 -27.15 -11.79 1.26
CA PRO A 620 -25.86 -11.27 1.65
C PRO A 620 -24.73 -12.13 1.13
N ALA A 621 -23.55 -11.52 1.03
CA ALA A 621 -22.34 -12.29 0.73
C ALA A 621 -21.99 -13.31 1.81
N PHE A 622 -21.29 -14.38 1.42
CA PHE A 622 -20.85 -15.49 2.29
C PHE A 622 -21.95 -16.43 2.81
N PHE A 623 -23.17 -16.37 2.28
CA PHE A 623 -24.23 -17.31 2.64
C PHE A 623 -23.85 -18.76 2.27
N VAL A 624 -23.74 -19.63 3.28
CA VAL A 624 -23.54 -21.08 3.08
C VAL A 624 -24.89 -21.78 3.16
N GLN A 625 -25.42 -22.21 2.02
CA GLN A 625 -26.62 -23.03 1.98
C GLN A 625 -26.30 -24.44 2.50
N SER A 626 -26.97 -24.87 3.57
CA SER A 626 -26.84 -26.23 4.10
C SER A 626 -27.29 -27.25 3.06
N ILE A 627 -26.36 -27.91 2.36
CA ILE A 627 -26.66 -29.08 1.53
C ILE A 627 -26.80 -30.28 2.45
N ILE A 628 -28.01 -30.53 2.98
CA ILE A 628 -28.41 -31.88 3.39
C ILE A 628 -29.83 -32.12 2.92
N GLY A 629 -29.93 -32.88 1.84
CA GLY A 629 -31.18 -33.36 1.27
C GLY A 629 -31.00 -34.31 0.09
N GLN A 630 -29.82 -34.90 -0.12
CA GLN A 630 -29.65 -36.08 -0.96
C GLN A 630 -28.34 -36.77 -0.60
N GLU A 631 -28.46 -37.97 -0.01
CA GLU A 631 -27.36 -38.87 0.25
C GLU A 631 -26.61 -39.18 -1.05
N VAL A 632 -25.30 -38.95 -1.08
CA VAL A 632 -24.41 -39.64 -2.01
C VAL A 632 -23.28 -40.25 -1.20
N SER A 633 -23.42 -41.55 -0.98
CA SER A 633 -22.45 -42.45 -0.40
C SER A 633 -21.19 -42.48 -1.26
N PHE A 634 -20.08 -41.97 -0.72
CA PHE A 634 -18.75 -42.19 -1.29
C PHE A 634 -18.26 -43.58 -0.89
N SER A 635 -18.51 -44.56 -1.76
CA SER A 635 -17.80 -45.83 -1.76
C SER A 635 -16.51 -45.66 -2.56
N THR A 636 -15.38 -45.84 -1.89
CA THR A 636 -14.09 -46.20 -2.51
C THR A 636 -14.26 -47.39 -3.44
N ASP A 637 -13.80 -47.30 -4.69
CA ASP A 637 -12.79 -48.24 -5.21
C ASP A 637 -12.27 -47.90 -6.61
N ASN A 638 -11.01 -48.29 -6.78
CA ASN A 638 -10.16 -48.16 -7.94
C ASN A 638 -10.48 -49.21 -9.03
N THR A 639 -9.90 -48.97 -10.23
CA THR A 639 -9.58 -49.91 -11.34
C THR A 639 -10.60 -50.25 -12.45
N ASN A 640 -10.22 -49.78 -13.65
CA ASN A 640 -10.18 -50.44 -14.98
C ASN A 640 -11.36 -51.29 -15.51
N SER A 641 -11.95 -50.81 -16.62
CA SER A 641 -11.97 -51.44 -17.97
C SER A 641 -13.34 -51.54 -18.67
N ARG A 642 -13.30 -51.13 -19.95
CA ARG A 642 -14.11 -51.52 -21.14
C ARG A 642 -15.65 -51.49 -21.13
N VAL A 643 -16.14 -50.60 -22.01
CA VAL A 643 -17.17 -50.80 -23.07
C VAL A 643 -18.50 -51.47 -22.70
N SER A 644 -19.60 -50.71 -22.80
CA SER A 644 -20.73 -51.03 -23.71
C SER A 644 -21.86 -49.98 -23.68
N ASN A 645 -22.45 -49.75 -24.86
CA ASN A 645 -23.59 -48.89 -25.14
C ASN A 645 -24.87 -49.29 -24.38
N ARG A 646 -25.68 -48.30 -23.92
CA ARG A 646 -27.09 -48.16 -24.35
C ARG A 646 -27.78 -46.90 -23.82
N SER A 647 -28.57 -46.36 -24.74
CA SER A 647 -29.58 -45.28 -24.71
C SER A 647 -30.61 -45.31 -23.57
N GLY A 648 -31.13 -44.13 -23.18
CA GLY A 648 -32.45 -44.03 -22.53
C GLY A 648 -32.82 -42.68 -21.90
N ASN A 649 -33.45 -41.81 -22.70
CA ASN A 649 -34.49 -40.83 -22.40
C ASN A 649 -34.40 -39.86 -21.19
N SER A 650 -34.35 -38.58 -21.59
CA SER A 650 -34.97 -37.39 -20.99
C SER A 650 -36.30 -37.60 -20.25
N LYS A 651 -36.46 -36.90 -19.12
CA LYS A 651 -37.74 -36.31 -18.68
C LYS A 651 -37.48 -35.04 -17.87
N GLU A 652 -38.04 -33.94 -18.38
CA GLU A 652 -38.24 -32.66 -17.71
C GLU A 652 -39.07 -32.82 -16.44
N ASN A 653 -38.86 -31.92 -15.47
CA ASN A 653 -39.95 -31.44 -14.62
C ASN A 653 -39.66 -30.01 -14.12
N SER A 654 -40.52 -29.10 -14.57
CA SER A 654 -40.66 -27.69 -14.22
C SER A 654 -41.54 -27.48 -12.99
N VAL A 655 -41.19 -26.57 -12.07
CA VAL A 655 -42.10 -25.90 -11.12
C VAL A 655 -41.51 -24.51 -10.79
N LYS A 656 -41.96 -23.40 -11.40
CA LYS A 656 -43.05 -22.43 -11.06
C LYS A 656 -42.85 -21.52 -9.82
N TYR A 657 -42.49 -20.25 -10.14
CA TYR A 657 -42.90 -18.92 -9.65
C TYR A 657 -43.12 -18.62 -8.15
N SER A 658 -42.45 -17.55 -7.68
CA SER A 658 -42.86 -16.71 -6.55
C SER A 658 -43.58 -15.44 -7.05
N ILE A 659 -44.70 -15.13 -6.40
CA ILE A 659 -45.46 -13.88 -6.50
C ILE A 659 -45.24 -13.17 -5.16
N ASN A 660 -44.95 -11.87 -5.19
CA ASN A 660 -45.50 -10.87 -4.26
C ASN A 660 -45.08 -9.45 -4.68
N GLU A 661 -45.95 -8.82 -5.46
CA GLU A 661 -46.09 -7.36 -5.48
C GLU A 661 -47.02 -6.96 -4.33
N ALA A 662 -46.56 -6.07 -3.44
CA ALA A 662 -47.45 -5.25 -2.61
C ALA A 662 -46.74 -3.94 -2.26
N SER A 663 -47.18 -2.88 -2.95
CA SER A 663 -46.92 -1.48 -2.63
C SER A 663 -47.68 -1.09 -1.36
N PHE A 664 -46.98 -0.58 -0.34
CA PHE A 664 -47.61 0.04 0.83
C PHE A 664 -47.58 1.56 0.69
N THR A 665 -48.74 2.15 0.42
CA THR A 665 -49.00 3.59 0.56
C THR A 665 -50.14 3.81 1.57
N ASP A 666 -49.78 4.48 2.68
CA ASP A 666 -50.54 5.47 3.49
C ASP A 666 -51.90 5.14 4.15
N PRO A 667 -52.42 5.97 5.09
CA PRO A 667 -51.80 7.02 5.93
C PRO A 667 -52.15 6.93 7.44
N TYR A 668 -51.46 7.75 8.24
CA TYR A 668 -51.69 8.09 9.66
C TYR A 668 -53.14 8.53 10.01
N PRO A 669 -53.53 8.51 11.31
CA PRO A 669 -53.48 9.76 12.09
C PRO A 669 -53.07 9.63 13.58
N ARG A 670 -52.27 10.63 13.99
CA ARG A 670 -52.03 11.23 15.34
C ARG A 670 -51.31 10.44 16.43
#